data_AF-A0A523SYV7-F1
#
_entry.id   AF-A0A523SYV7-F1
#
_cell.length_a   1.000
_cell.length_b   1.000
_cell.length_c   1.000
_cell.angle_alpha   90.00
_cell.angle_beta   90.00
_cell.angle_gamma   90.00
#
_symmetry.space_group_name_H-M   'P 1'
#
loop_
_entity.id
_entity.type
_entity.pdbx_description
1 polymer ?
#
loop_
_entity_poly.entity_id
_entity_poly.type
_entity_poly.pdbx_seq_one_letter_code
_entity_poly.pdbx_strand_id
1 'polypeptide(L)'
;TDGNLFVSTDNGNIYCFVEGKTSRAKEIIPAINPSPYRRDRLTKIYESAAEKILKETGINKGYCLVLGCGTGRLAFELAKQSNMKIIGIEKDAKKVNTAKNRLDSAGLYGSRVVVEQWDFSTLPDYFADLIVSDEMMISGEIKCSSEEMFRVLKPYGGVAYFGQSTEASKRAKSLDLQNLLGWLRNSGAPEPEVDEENGIWVKTTRGKLEGAGSWTEQYGNPQNTASSEDQLVKGPLGVLWYGEPGSERMVERHAKAASPVSINGRIFIQGEEVIMAYDAFNGTFLWKREIPGAVRARADMDGGNLAVTEDALYVAVHDKCYCLDPATGETIRIFEIPPSFDGTPRRWGYVSCTDNILYGSSAMPLIRDYFTLSNTLIQNGKWRDADEIPSQYREEYEYLTSIYPVPDEKLWTFFKRSGALWRLMADFPDWEIYQSSEGALTKNMMVSDTIFAMDTETGKLLWKHQGKRIAHITITSGDGTIFFAESAVSTEKKKYALQIRGELIRKGIYEESEEGEVAYDETDVRLVVALDSKSGKKLWERLLDLTGSGGDGMGTAYQDGVLLIFQNVGTHDAWRFQEGSLRWRRLTALSAKNGNVLWSHPVNYNVRPVIVGNQIFIEPRACDLHTGKIKMRSHPITGKQVPWEYLRPGHTCAISSASANMLFYRSFSTAIYDFSEDRGLVLFGGIRPGCWINMIAANGVLLFPEASSGCTCSFPLRCSLVLKHKSKRPQPWTVFIAHGAMSPVKHFAINLGAPADMKDDKKQVWFAYPNPKTEYLSNNYPNYGVKFDLHDKILLGMGYFCSDFKSTTIEGSEKPWLFTSGCIGLSRLEIPLIDDAWGEEPGVYTLRLGFNAPLGDRTEQRVFSIKLQGNTILKNLDIIKEAGGANKVVIKEFNGIKVENVLAVELVSKDSNPTISQAPIINFIEVLREDVAKISEISEPLSPITKSYAEALLKEAKTEFIKKNYTNSLDKYHIVLDAAPSVNLKQQALEGMASIGSPDSLSRIAAYCRDTAPILWNYKEPKQELNNKAAEVLIAIAANTAKSDKQKAIKMFKNALANANEKTYKKAFESLKNLDVKLDDATDK
;
A
#
# COMPACT_ATOMS: atom_id res chain seq x y z
N THR A 1 -17.96 -5.91 -41.19
CA THR A 1 -19.29 -5.25 -41.30
C THR A 1 -19.47 -4.84 -42.75
N ASP A 2 -20.69 -4.94 -43.29
CA ASP A 2 -21.01 -4.79 -44.74
C ASP A 2 -20.27 -5.75 -45.71
N GLY A 3 -19.93 -6.97 -45.26
CA GLY A 3 -19.23 -7.96 -46.09
C GLY A 3 -17.71 -7.74 -46.23
N ASN A 4 -17.17 -6.68 -45.63
CA ASN A 4 -15.73 -6.38 -45.65
C ASN A 4 -14.99 -6.97 -44.44
N LEU A 5 -13.78 -7.48 -44.68
CA LEU A 5 -12.82 -7.95 -43.67
C LEU A 5 -11.79 -6.84 -43.41
N PHE A 6 -11.70 -6.38 -42.15
CA PHE A 6 -10.67 -5.43 -41.74
C PHE A 6 -9.54 -6.16 -41.00
N VAL A 7 -8.29 -5.90 -41.37
CA VAL A 7 -7.09 -6.46 -40.74
C VAL A 7 -6.19 -5.32 -40.30
N SER A 8 -5.90 -5.22 -39.01
CA SER A 8 -4.87 -4.30 -38.50
C SER A 8 -3.55 -5.04 -38.37
N THR A 9 -2.45 -4.41 -38.77
CA THR A 9 -1.09 -4.92 -38.50
C THR A 9 -0.51 -4.29 -37.24
N ASP A 10 0.53 -4.92 -36.69
CA ASP A 10 1.40 -4.40 -35.63
C ASP A 10 2.03 -3.04 -35.98
N ASN A 11 2.29 -2.77 -37.26
CA ASN A 11 2.76 -1.47 -37.74
C ASN A 11 1.66 -0.38 -37.85
N GLY A 12 0.46 -0.63 -37.33
CA GLY A 12 -0.64 0.34 -37.31
C GLY A 12 -1.41 0.52 -38.62
N ASN A 13 -1.07 -0.23 -39.67
CA ASN A 13 -1.84 -0.21 -40.93
C ASN A 13 -3.15 -0.97 -40.76
N ILE A 14 -4.24 -0.40 -41.26
CA ILE A 14 -5.55 -1.05 -41.33
C ILE A 14 -5.85 -1.37 -42.80
N TYR A 15 -5.93 -2.65 -43.12
CA TYR A 15 -6.31 -3.17 -44.43
C TYR A 15 -7.80 -3.49 -44.44
N CYS A 16 -8.48 -3.21 -45.55
CA CYS A 16 -9.87 -3.58 -45.76
C CYS A 16 -9.96 -4.46 -47.02
N PHE A 17 -10.45 -5.68 -46.86
CA PHE A 17 -10.64 -6.66 -47.92
C PHE A 17 -12.13 -6.76 -48.25
N VAL A 18 -12.43 -6.80 -49.55
CA VAL A 18 -13.77 -6.96 -50.12
C VAL A 18 -13.74 -8.07 -51.19
N GLU A 19 -14.83 -8.79 -51.36
CA GLU A 19 -14.96 -9.83 -52.38
C GLU A 19 -15.07 -9.22 -53.79
N GLY A 20 -14.16 -9.57 -54.72
CA GLY A 20 -14.16 -9.12 -56.12
C GLY A 20 -12.80 -8.59 -56.62
N LYS A 21 -12.68 -8.36 -57.95
CA LYS A 21 -11.50 -7.70 -58.54
C LYS A 21 -11.56 -6.20 -58.26
N THR A 22 -10.64 -5.71 -57.43
CA THR A 22 -10.51 -4.28 -57.14
C THR A 22 -9.66 -3.57 -58.19
N SER A 23 -10.02 -2.33 -58.51
CA SER A 23 -9.14 -1.38 -59.22
C SER A 23 -7.87 -1.12 -58.41
N ARG A 24 -6.78 -0.69 -59.08
CA ARG A 24 -5.51 -0.31 -58.44
C ARG A 24 -5.77 0.61 -57.23
N ALA A 25 -5.18 0.28 -56.08
CA ALA A 25 -5.35 1.05 -54.85
C ALA A 25 -5.04 2.53 -55.12
N LYS A 26 -6.02 3.40 -54.83
CA LYS A 26 -5.85 4.85 -54.88
C LYS A 26 -5.36 5.30 -53.52
N GLU A 27 -4.18 5.90 -53.48
CA GLU A 27 -3.71 6.59 -52.28
C GLU A 27 -4.60 7.84 -52.07
N ILE A 28 -5.32 7.88 -50.96
CA ILE A 28 -6.12 9.03 -50.55
C ILE A 28 -5.36 9.74 -49.45
N ILE A 29 -4.65 10.82 -49.81
CA ILE A 29 -4.07 11.75 -48.84
C ILE A 29 -5.09 12.88 -48.64
N PRO A 30 -5.71 13.01 -47.45
CA PRO A 30 -6.61 14.12 -47.17
C PRO A 30 -5.87 15.45 -47.33
N ALA A 31 -6.45 16.38 -48.09
CA ALA A 31 -5.87 17.72 -48.24
C ALA A 31 -6.08 18.52 -46.93
N ILE A 32 -4.99 18.86 -46.25
CA ILE A 32 -5.04 19.71 -45.05
C ILE A 32 -5.37 21.14 -45.48
N ASN A 33 -6.46 21.70 -44.96
CA ASN A 33 -6.84 23.10 -45.11
C ASN A 33 -6.27 23.92 -43.92
N PRO A 34 -5.20 24.73 -44.13
CA PRO A 34 -4.61 25.55 -43.06
C PRO A 34 -5.49 26.74 -42.66
N SER A 35 -6.63 26.97 -43.32
CA SER A 35 -7.58 28.04 -43.04
C SER A 35 -9.02 27.52 -43.10
N PRO A 36 -9.42 26.66 -42.13
CA PRO A 36 -10.74 26.02 -42.11
C PRO A 36 -11.90 26.98 -41.79
N TYR A 37 -11.57 28.21 -41.38
CA TYR A 37 -12.53 29.28 -41.12
C TYR A 37 -12.42 30.38 -42.17
N ARG A 38 -13.56 30.91 -42.62
CA ARG A 38 -13.60 32.07 -43.53
C ARG A 38 -12.90 33.27 -42.87
N ARG A 39 -11.98 33.91 -43.59
CA ARG A 39 -11.41 35.20 -43.18
C ARG A 39 -12.52 36.24 -43.08
N ASP A 40 -12.81 36.67 -41.87
CA ASP A 40 -13.85 37.64 -41.56
C ASP A 40 -13.38 38.55 -40.42
N ARG A 41 -14.25 39.45 -39.96
CA ARG A 41 -13.90 40.41 -38.90
C ARG A 41 -13.71 39.73 -37.52
N LEU A 42 -14.01 38.44 -37.35
CA LEU A 42 -13.72 37.70 -36.12
C LEU A 42 -12.31 37.10 -36.15
N THR A 43 -11.72 36.88 -37.33
CA THR A 43 -10.37 36.30 -37.47
C THR A 43 -9.34 37.04 -36.60
N LYS A 44 -9.24 38.37 -36.74
CA LYS A 44 -8.31 39.18 -35.93
C LYS A 44 -8.60 39.12 -34.43
N ILE A 45 -9.87 39.00 -34.04
CA ILE A 45 -10.25 38.92 -32.61
C ILE A 45 -9.73 37.62 -32.01
N TYR A 46 -9.96 36.49 -32.67
CA TYR A 46 -9.49 35.18 -32.19
C TYR A 46 -7.96 35.07 -32.23
N GLU A 47 -7.31 35.56 -33.29
CA GLU A 47 -5.84 35.56 -33.41
C GLU A 47 -5.18 36.35 -32.26
N SER A 48 -5.61 37.60 -32.05
CA SER A 48 -5.07 38.46 -30.98
C SER A 48 -5.44 37.98 -29.57
N ALA A 49 -6.62 37.39 -29.39
CA ALA A 49 -7.00 36.81 -28.12
C ALA A 49 -6.11 35.61 -27.76
N ALA A 50 -5.89 34.68 -28.70
CA ALA A 50 -5.00 33.54 -28.48
C ALA A 50 -3.57 34.00 -28.17
N GLU A 51 -3.05 34.99 -28.91
CA GLU A 51 -1.72 35.57 -28.65
C GLU A 51 -1.62 36.17 -27.24
N LYS A 52 -2.59 37.01 -26.85
CA LYS A 52 -2.65 37.61 -25.50
C LYS A 52 -2.74 36.55 -24.41
N ILE A 53 -3.64 35.58 -24.56
CA ILE A 53 -3.82 34.46 -23.63
C ILE A 53 -2.49 33.72 -23.42
N LEU A 54 -1.83 33.30 -24.50
CA LEU A 54 -0.59 32.52 -24.40
C LEU A 54 0.54 33.35 -23.79
N LYS A 55 0.65 34.63 -24.17
CA LYS A 55 1.68 35.55 -23.66
C LYS A 55 1.54 35.82 -22.16
N GLU A 56 0.33 36.11 -21.68
CA GLU A 56 0.10 36.55 -20.29
C GLU A 56 -0.04 35.40 -19.30
N THR A 57 -0.42 34.22 -19.79
CA THR A 57 -0.43 33.01 -18.97
C THR A 57 0.91 32.29 -18.97
N GLY A 58 1.71 32.41 -20.04
CA GLY A 58 2.95 31.66 -20.24
C GLY A 58 2.74 30.17 -20.52
N ILE A 59 1.49 29.71 -20.65
CA ILE A 59 1.15 28.28 -20.81
C ILE A 59 1.12 27.93 -22.29
N ASN A 60 2.12 27.18 -22.74
CA ASN A 60 2.24 26.74 -24.14
C ASN A 60 2.19 25.22 -24.32
N LYS A 61 2.08 24.44 -23.24
CA LYS A 61 2.12 22.97 -23.22
C LYS A 61 1.17 22.46 -22.13
N GLY A 62 0.69 21.23 -22.29
CA GLY A 62 -0.31 20.63 -21.40
C GLY A 62 -1.72 20.70 -21.98
N TYR A 63 -2.75 20.76 -21.13
CA TYR A 63 -4.15 20.74 -21.53
C TYR A 63 -4.81 22.11 -21.39
N CYS A 64 -5.49 22.56 -22.45
CA CYS A 64 -6.34 23.73 -22.43
C CYS A 64 -7.82 23.32 -22.54
N LEU A 65 -8.66 23.79 -21.61
CA LEU A 65 -10.11 23.67 -21.68
C LEU A 65 -10.72 24.96 -22.23
N VAL A 66 -11.48 24.85 -23.33
CA VAL A 66 -12.23 25.96 -23.93
C VAL A 66 -13.71 25.78 -23.63
N LEU A 67 -14.24 26.62 -22.74
CA LEU A 67 -15.64 26.62 -22.32
C LEU A 67 -16.52 27.33 -23.36
N GLY A 68 -17.61 26.68 -23.77
CA GLY A 68 -18.54 27.22 -24.76
C GLY A 68 -17.85 27.45 -26.10
N CYS A 69 -17.11 26.45 -26.58
CA CYS A 69 -16.15 26.59 -27.69
C CYS A 69 -16.77 26.89 -29.07
N GLY A 70 -18.11 26.95 -29.16
CA GLY A 70 -18.82 27.34 -30.36
C GLY A 70 -18.46 26.46 -31.55
N THR A 71 -18.05 27.09 -32.65
CA THR A 71 -17.62 26.36 -33.85
C THR A 71 -16.13 26.02 -33.87
N GLY A 72 -15.43 26.14 -32.73
CA GLY A 72 -14.02 25.73 -32.56
C GLY A 72 -12.96 26.76 -32.94
N ARG A 73 -13.32 28.05 -33.10
CA ARG A 73 -12.40 29.09 -33.61
C ARG A 73 -11.28 29.42 -32.62
N LEU A 74 -11.60 29.65 -31.34
CA LEU A 74 -10.57 29.91 -30.33
C LEU A 74 -9.67 28.68 -30.14
N ALA A 75 -10.26 27.48 -30.12
CA ALA A 75 -9.51 26.23 -30.03
C ALA A 75 -8.55 26.04 -31.20
N PHE A 76 -8.94 26.43 -32.43
CA PHE A 76 -8.06 26.41 -33.59
C PHE A 76 -6.86 27.36 -33.44
N GLU A 77 -7.09 28.62 -33.05
CA GLU A 77 -5.99 29.59 -32.91
C GLU A 77 -5.03 29.22 -31.78
N LEU A 78 -5.55 28.75 -30.64
CA LEU A 78 -4.71 28.26 -29.54
C LEU A 78 -3.89 27.03 -29.94
N ALA A 79 -4.47 26.08 -30.69
CA ALA A 79 -3.75 24.89 -31.13
C ALA A 79 -2.66 25.21 -32.15
N LYS A 80 -2.89 26.22 -33.00
CA LYS A 80 -1.93 26.71 -34.00
C LYS A 80 -0.75 27.44 -33.37
N GLN A 81 -0.96 28.15 -32.26
CA GLN A 81 0.04 29.01 -31.62
C GLN A 81 0.71 28.39 -30.39
N SER A 82 0.35 27.15 -30.01
CA SER A 82 0.92 26.45 -28.85
C SER A 82 1.17 24.96 -29.13
N ASN A 83 1.74 24.25 -28.16
CA ASN A 83 1.90 22.80 -28.13
C ASN A 83 0.85 22.09 -27.26
N MET A 84 -0.21 22.81 -26.83
CA MET A 84 -1.24 22.24 -25.96
C MET A 84 -2.16 21.24 -26.68
N LYS A 85 -2.71 20.32 -25.90
CA LYS A 85 -3.92 19.56 -26.24
C LYS A 85 -5.13 20.38 -25.83
N ILE A 86 -6.08 20.58 -26.73
CA ILE A 86 -7.23 21.45 -26.49
C ILE A 86 -8.51 20.64 -26.43
N ILE A 87 -9.26 20.81 -25.35
CA ILE A 87 -10.56 20.20 -25.13
C ILE A 87 -11.59 21.32 -25.16
N GLY A 88 -12.46 21.33 -26.16
CA GLY A 88 -13.60 22.23 -26.24
C GLY A 88 -14.87 21.53 -25.78
N ILE A 89 -15.67 22.19 -24.94
CA ILE A 89 -17.03 21.74 -24.62
C ILE A 89 -18.05 22.71 -25.20
N GLU A 90 -19.10 22.17 -25.82
CA GLU A 90 -20.17 22.96 -26.44
C GLU A 90 -21.50 22.22 -26.33
N LYS A 91 -22.57 22.93 -25.94
CA LYS A 91 -23.91 22.36 -25.71
C LYS A 91 -24.69 22.17 -27.01
N ASP A 92 -24.44 22.99 -28.03
CA ASP A 92 -25.13 22.91 -29.32
C ASP A 92 -24.48 21.86 -30.24
N ALA A 93 -25.19 20.75 -30.48
CA ALA A 93 -24.72 19.66 -31.33
C ALA A 93 -24.37 20.08 -32.78
N LYS A 94 -25.04 21.10 -33.34
CA LYS A 94 -24.71 21.61 -34.68
C LYS A 94 -23.38 22.35 -34.67
N LYS A 95 -23.10 23.12 -33.62
CA LYS A 95 -21.81 23.79 -33.45
C LYS A 95 -20.68 22.80 -33.21
N VAL A 96 -20.91 21.76 -32.39
CA VAL A 96 -19.98 20.64 -32.19
C VAL A 96 -19.61 20.00 -33.53
N ASN A 97 -20.60 19.57 -34.32
CA ASN A 97 -20.34 18.95 -35.63
C ASN A 97 -19.61 19.89 -36.59
N THR A 98 -19.94 21.18 -36.57
CA THR A 98 -19.23 22.19 -37.37
C THR A 98 -17.77 22.32 -36.94
N ALA A 99 -17.50 22.32 -35.63
CA ALA A 99 -16.16 22.39 -35.07
C ALA A 99 -15.34 21.15 -35.45
N LYS A 100 -15.91 19.94 -35.27
CA LYS A 100 -15.27 18.67 -35.65
C LYS A 100 -14.85 18.69 -37.12
N ASN A 101 -15.77 19.01 -38.04
CA ASN A 101 -15.48 19.04 -39.48
C ASN A 101 -14.39 20.07 -39.85
N ARG A 102 -14.41 21.25 -39.24
CA ARG A 102 -13.41 22.30 -39.53
C ARG A 102 -12.03 21.93 -38.99
N LEU A 103 -11.97 21.47 -37.75
CA LEU A 103 -10.72 21.06 -37.11
C LEU A 103 -10.12 19.81 -37.76
N ASP A 104 -10.96 18.87 -38.22
CA ASP A 104 -10.55 17.69 -38.97
C ASP A 104 -9.99 18.08 -40.34
N SER A 105 -10.65 19.00 -41.05
CA SER A 105 -10.10 19.53 -42.31
C SER A 105 -8.74 20.22 -42.15
N ALA A 106 -8.41 20.69 -40.93
CA ALA A 106 -7.11 21.27 -40.59
C ALA A 106 -6.10 20.24 -40.05
N GLY A 107 -6.46 18.95 -39.96
CA GLY A 107 -5.61 17.89 -39.40
C GLY A 107 -5.41 17.97 -37.88
N LEU A 108 -6.23 18.78 -37.19
CA LEU A 108 -6.07 19.05 -35.75
C LEU A 108 -7.03 18.23 -34.88
N TYR A 109 -8.17 17.81 -35.43
CA TYR A 109 -9.15 17.03 -34.66
C TYR A 109 -8.61 15.64 -34.28
N GLY A 110 -8.84 15.22 -33.04
CA GLY A 110 -8.38 13.93 -32.50
C GLY A 110 -6.90 13.86 -32.14
N SER A 111 -6.04 14.65 -32.79
CA SER A 111 -4.60 14.70 -32.52
C SER A 111 -4.20 15.84 -31.58
N ARG A 112 -4.77 17.04 -31.76
CA ARG A 112 -4.46 18.28 -31.02
C ARG A 112 -5.69 18.89 -30.36
N VAL A 113 -6.87 18.75 -30.96
CA VAL A 113 -8.13 19.34 -30.49
C VAL A 113 -9.23 18.30 -30.46
N VAL A 114 -10.01 18.26 -29.38
CA VAL A 114 -11.24 17.48 -29.27
C VAL A 114 -12.37 18.44 -28.89
N VAL A 115 -13.55 18.30 -29.51
CA VAL A 115 -14.72 19.12 -29.21
C VAL A 115 -15.92 18.22 -28.99
N GLU A 116 -16.51 18.24 -27.81
CA GLU A 116 -17.57 17.30 -27.43
C GLU A 116 -18.71 17.96 -26.66
N GLN A 117 -19.87 17.29 -26.66
CA GLN A 117 -21.06 17.70 -25.90
C GLN A 117 -21.05 17.09 -24.48
N TRP A 118 -19.88 17.04 -23.85
CA TRP A 118 -19.73 16.47 -22.51
C TRP A 118 -20.29 17.41 -21.43
N ASP A 119 -20.86 16.82 -20.39
CA ASP A 119 -21.24 17.58 -19.20
C ASP A 119 -19.98 18.01 -18.45
N PHE A 120 -19.90 19.27 -18.03
CA PHE A 120 -18.75 19.82 -17.33
C PHE A 120 -18.39 19.02 -16.07
N SER A 121 -19.41 18.56 -15.33
CA SER A 121 -19.26 17.75 -14.11
C SER A 121 -18.62 16.38 -14.33
N THR A 122 -18.58 15.90 -15.58
CA THR A 122 -17.98 14.61 -15.94
C THR A 122 -16.49 14.70 -16.30
N LEU A 123 -15.96 15.92 -16.48
CA LEU A 123 -14.55 16.11 -16.80
C LEU A 123 -13.65 15.70 -15.62
N PRO A 124 -12.43 15.19 -15.88
CA PRO A 124 -11.50 14.81 -14.82
C PRO A 124 -11.14 16.00 -13.91
N ASP A 125 -10.81 15.72 -12.66
CA ASP A 125 -10.27 16.76 -11.77
C ASP A 125 -8.86 17.16 -12.21
N TYR A 126 -8.45 18.39 -11.93
CA TYR A 126 -7.06 18.85 -12.00
C TYR A 126 -6.35 18.72 -13.36
N PHE A 127 -7.06 18.43 -14.46
CA PHE A 127 -6.39 18.12 -15.72
C PHE A 127 -5.94 19.37 -16.50
N ALA A 128 -6.63 20.51 -16.34
CA ALA A 128 -6.46 21.67 -17.22
C ALA A 128 -5.36 22.61 -16.71
N ASP A 129 -4.26 22.72 -17.47
CA ASP A 129 -3.23 23.73 -17.25
C ASP A 129 -3.80 25.15 -17.52
N LEU A 130 -4.64 25.28 -18.55
CA LEU A 130 -5.26 26.54 -18.95
C LEU A 130 -6.77 26.37 -19.15
N ILE A 131 -7.58 27.27 -18.58
CA ILE A 131 -9.02 27.35 -18.87
C ILE A 131 -9.34 28.72 -19.46
N VAL A 132 -10.03 28.73 -20.60
CA VAL A 132 -10.50 29.95 -21.29
C VAL A 132 -11.95 29.77 -21.73
N SER A 133 -12.62 30.84 -22.18
CA SER A 133 -13.99 30.74 -22.70
C SER A 133 -14.17 31.52 -23.99
N ASP A 134 -14.56 30.81 -25.06
CA ASP A 134 -14.96 31.43 -26.34
C ASP A 134 -16.30 32.17 -26.15
N GLU A 135 -17.24 31.59 -25.40
CA GLU A 135 -18.53 32.20 -25.10
C GLU A 135 -18.40 33.53 -24.33
N MET A 136 -17.61 33.59 -23.24
CA MET A 136 -17.39 34.85 -22.51
C MET A 136 -16.70 35.88 -23.41
N MET A 137 -15.72 35.45 -24.21
CA MET A 137 -14.98 36.35 -25.09
C MET A 137 -15.86 36.94 -26.20
N ILE A 138 -16.78 36.18 -26.78
CA ILE A 138 -17.59 36.66 -27.90
C ILE A 138 -18.91 37.26 -27.46
N SER A 139 -19.58 36.68 -26.46
CA SER A 139 -20.94 37.09 -26.06
C SER A 139 -20.99 37.87 -24.75
N GLY A 140 -19.93 37.84 -23.94
CA GLY A 140 -19.92 38.40 -22.58
C GLY A 140 -20.74 37.60 -21.56
N GLU A 141 -21.28 36.44 -21.94
CA GLU A 141 -22.14 35.62 -21.09
C GLU A 141 -21.34 34.61 -20.25
N ILE A 142 -21.69 34.50 -18.96
CA ILE A 142 -21.13 33.55 -17.99
C ILE A 142 -22.18 32.47 -17.72
N LYS A 143 -22.02 31.27 -18.30
CA LYS A 143 -23.03 30.19 -18.23
C LYS A 143 -22.59 28.90 -17.54
N CYS A 144 -21.32 28.79 -17.17
CA CYS A 144 -20.73 27.60 -16.56
C CYS A 144 -20.63 27.71 -15.04
N SER A 145 -20.48 26.58 -14.35
CA SER A 145 -20.21 26.56 -12.90
C SER A 145 -18.76 26.97 -12.62
N SER A 146 -18.55 27.89 -11.67
CA SER A 146 -17.21 28.28 -11.23
C SER A 146 -16.56 27.20 -10.36
N GLU A 147 -17.35 26.47 -9.56
CA GLU A 147 -16.89 25.32 -8.77
C GLU A 147 -16.31 24.21 -9.66
N GLU A 148 -17.00 23.90 -10.77
CA GLU A 148 -16.54 22.90 -11.74
C GLU A 148 -15.29 23.39 -12.48
N MET A 149 -15.22 24.68 -12.82
CA MET A 149 -14.02 25.29 -13.37
C MET A 149 -12.83 25.13 -12.43
N PHE A 150 -12.99 25.50 -11.16
CA PHE A 150 -11.92 25.40 -10.18
C PHE A 150 -11.57 23.94 -9.87
N ARG A 151 -12.53 23.01 -9.92
CA ARG A 151 -12.28 21.57 -9.75
C ARG A 151 -11.38 20.99 -10.84
N VAL A 152 -11.61 21.36 -12.11
CA VAL A 152 -10.81 20.83 -13.23
C VAL A 152 -9.50 21.57 -13.45
N LEU A 153 -9.38 22.82 -12.95
CA LEU A 153 -8.16 23.62 -13.03
C LEU A 153 -6.99 22.93 -12.29
N LYS A 154 -5.83 22.79 -12.92
CA LYS A 154 -4.70 22.09 -12.33
C LYS A 154 -4.12 22.84 -11.11
N PRO A 155 -3.88 22.17 -9.96
CA PRO A 155 -3.12 22.76 -8.86
C PRO A 155 -1.66 23.04 -9.23
N TYR A 156 -0.96 23.84 -8.43
CA TYR A 156 0.44 24.21 -8.69
C TYR A 156 0.64 24.91 -10.04
N GLY A 157 -0.13 25.99 -10.28
CA GLY A 157 0.12 26.92 -11.37
C GLY A 157 -0.84 26.83 -12.57
N GLY A 158 -1.92 26.05 -12.50
CA GLY A 158 -2.96 26.10 -13.53
C GLY A 158 -3.64 27.47 -13.54
N VAL A 159 -3.93 28.00 -14.74
CA VAL A 159 -4.48 29.35 -14.91
C VAL A 159 -5.87 29.32 -15.54
N ALA A 160 -6.83 30.04 -14.95
CA ALA A 160 -8.07 30.41 -15.63
C ALA A 160 -7.95 31.85 -16.11
N TYR A 161 -8.16 32.08 -17.39
CA TYR A 161 -7.98 33.38 -18.01
C TYR A 161 -9.18 33.70 -18.91
N PHE A 162 -10.02 34.61 -18.43
CA PHE A 162 -11.30 34.97 -19.06
C PHE A 162 -11.30 36.44 -19.42
N GLY A 163 -11.83 36.78 -20.59
CA GLY A 163 -11.92 38.17 -20.96
C GLY A 163 -12.57 38.40 -22.30
N GLN A 164 -12.83 39.68 -22.57
CA GLN A 164 -13.43 40.18 -23.79
C GLN A 164 -12.70 41.45 -24.22
N SER A 165 -12.17 41.44 -25.44
CA SER A 165 -11.54 42.63 -26.03
C SER A 165 -12.55 43.73 -26.32
N THR A 166 -12.07 44.98 -26.40
CA THR A 166 -12.89 46.15 -26.79
C THR A 166 -13.56 45.96 -28.16
N GLU A 167 -12.91 45.27 -29.09
CA GLU A 167 -13.48 44.99 -30.42
C GLU A 167 -14.57 43.91 -30.39
N ALA A 168 -14.48 42.96 -29.45
CA ALA A 168 -15.53 41.97 -29.24
C ALA A 168 -16.73 42.57 -28.49
N SER A 169 -16.50 43.41 -27.47
CA SER A 169 -17.55 44.05 -26.68
C SER A 169 -18.41 45.02 -27.48
N LYS A 170 -17.88 45.62 -28.57
CA LYS A 170 -18.67 46.42 -29.53
C LYS A 170 -19.71 45.62 -30.32
N ARG A 171 -19.63 44.29 -30.32
CA ARG A 171 -20.44 43.41 -31.19
C ARG A 171 -21.50 42.60 -30.46
N ALA A 172 -21.37 42.47 -29.14
CA ALA A 172 -22.26 41.71 -28.29
C ALA A 172 -22.42 42.41 -26.95
N LYS A 173 -23.10 41.77 -26.00
CA LYS A 173 -23.17 42.27 -24.63
C LYS A 173 -21.75 42.36 -24.05
N SER A 174 -21.44 43.48 -23.42
CA SER A 174 -20.17 43.66 -22.72
C SER A 174 -20.11 42.73 -21.51
N LEU A 175 -18.96 42.07 -21.34
CA LEU A 175 -18.65 41.26 -20.16
C LEU A 175 -18.71 42.15 -18.90
N ASP A 176 -19.47 41.72 -17.90
CA ASP A 176 -19.60 42.43 -16.63
C ASP A 176 -18.50 41.97 -15.68
N LEU A 177 -17.54 42.86 -15.40
CA LEU A 177 -16.40 42.58 -14.53
C LEU A 177 -16.83 42.20 -13.12
N GLN A 178 -17.80 42.89 -12.52
CA GLN A 178 -18.21 42.60 -11.13
C GLN A 178 -18.91 41.25 -11.05
N ASN A 179 -19.71 40.91 -12.06
CA ASN A 179 -20.31 39.58 -12.17
C ASN A 179 -19.24 38.49 -12.32
N LEU A 180 -18.22 38.70 -13.17
CA LEU A 180 -17.12 37.74 -13.33
C LEU A 180 -16.29 37.55 -12.05
N LEU A 181 -15.96 38.64 -11.35
CA LEU A 181 -15.26 38.58 -10.06
C LEU A 181 -16.09 37.86 -9.00
N GLY A 182 -17.39 38.16 -8.92
CA GLY A 182 -18.31 37.44 -8.03
C GLY A 182 -18.40 35.95 -8.36
N TRP A 183 -18.49 35.60 -9.65
CA TRP A 183 -18.51 34.22 -10.12
C TRP A 183 -17.24 33.45 -9.74
N LEU A 184 -16.05 34.04 -9.90
CA LEU A 184 -14.76 33.44 -9.50
C LEU A 184 -14.65 33.27 -7.98
N ARG A 185 -15.04 34.29 -7.19
CA ARG A 185 -14.98 34.20 -5.72
C ARG A 185 -15.85 33.07 -5.18
N ASN A 186 -16.99 32.79 -5.82
CA ASN A 186 -17.87 31.69 -5.43
C ASN A 186 -17.23 30.29 -5.54
N SER A 187 -16.15 30.11 -6.32
CA SER A 187 -15.47 28.81 -6.41
C SER A 187 -14.37 28.59 -5.37
N GLY A 188 -14.06 29.61 -4.55
CA GLY A 188 -12.87 29.60 -3.68
C GLY A 188 -11.55 29.75 -4.44
N ALA A 189 -11.58 30.28 -5.67
CA ALA A 189 -10.36 30.60 -6.40
C ALA A 189 -9.61 31.76 -5.70
N PRO A 190 -8.27 31.82 -5.80
CA PRO A 190 -7.49 32.96 -5.33
C PRO A 190 -7.96 34.27 -5.98
N GLU A 191 -7.74 35.38 -5.28
CA GLU A 191 -8.11 36.71 -5.79
C GLU A 191 -7.49 36.94 -7.17
N PRO A 192 -8.31 37.29 -8.19
CA PRO A 192 -7.83 37.36 -9.55
C PRO A 192 -7.11 38.69 -9.86
N GLU A 193 -6.15 38.61 -10.78
CA GLU A 193 -5.54 39.77 -11.44
C GLU A 193 -6.49 40.28 -12.53
N VAL A 194 -6.70 41.60 -12.59
CA VAL A 194 -7.60 42.25 -13.55
C VAL A 194 -6.80 43.18 -14.46
N ASP A 195 -7.00 43.06 -15.76
CA ASP A 195 -6.47 43.94 -16.79
C ASP A 195 -7.64 44.55 -17.59
N GLU A 196 -7.77 45.88 -17.50
CA GLU A 196 -8.77 46.67 -18.22
C GLU A 196 -8.18 47.37 -19.47
N GLU A 197 -6.91 47.10 -19.80
CA GLU A 197 -6.25 47.67 -20.97
C GLU A 197 -6.74 46.93 -22.24
N ASN A 198 -7.43 47.66 -23.13
CA ASN A 198 -7.99 47.15 -24.39
C ASN A 198 -9.11 46.10 -24.25
N GLY A 199 -9.78 46.03 -23.12
CA GLY A 199 -10.90 45.12 -22.87
C GLY A 199 -11.04 44.82 -21.39
N ILE A 200 -11.77 43.78 -21.02
CA ILE A 200 -11.76 43.25 -19.65
C ILE A 200 -11.11 41.87 -19.71
N TRP A 201 -10.05 41.66 -18.94
CA TRP A 201 -9.37 40.37 -18.80
C TRP A 201 -9.10 40.08 -17.33
N VAL A 202 -9.34 38.83 -16.93
CA VAL A 202 -9.26 38.39 -15.54
C VAL A 202 -8.51 37.08 -15.49
N LYS A 203 -7.43 37.05 -14.71
CA LYS A 203 -6.54 35.90 -14.51
C LYS A 203 -6.61 35.42 -13.07
N THR A 204 -6.81 34.13 -12.87
CA THR A 204 -6.59 33.49 -11.55
C THR A 204 -5.65 32.31 -11.73
N THR A 205 -4.68 32.19 -10.82
CA THR A 205 -3.67 31.12 -10.83
C THR A 205 -3.89 30.23 -9.62
N ARG A 206 -4.12 28.93 -9.85
CA ARG A 206 -4.37 27.98 -8.77
C ARG A 206 -3.09 27.67 -8.00
N GLY A 207 -3.12 27.90 -6.69
CA GLY A 207 -2.03 27.58 -5.78
C GLY A 207 -1.85 26.08 -5.50
N LYS A 208 -0.99 25.78 -4.52
CA LYS A 208 -0.80 24.43 -3.99
C LYS A 208 -2.07 23.92 -3.30
N LEU A 209 -2.22 22.60 -3.21
CA LEU A 209 -3.27 22.00 -2.39
C LEU A 209 -2.85 22.02 -0.92
N GLU A 210 -3.71 22.54 -0.05
CA GLU A 210 -3.47 22.51 1.39
C GLU A 210 -3.45 21.06 1.90
N GLY A 211 -2.41 20.69 2.66
CA GLY A 211 -2.18 19.33 3.13
C GLY A 211 -1.50 18.39 2.12
N ALA A 212 -1.16 18.84 0.90
CA ALA A 212 -0.31 18.08 0.01
C ALA A 212 1.13 18.02 0.52
N GLY A 213 1.75 16.85 0.42
CA GLY A 213 3.14 16.60 0.77
C GLY A 213 4.05 16.50 -0.45
N SER A 214 5.32 16.21 -0.23
CA SER A 214 6.33 15.96 -1.25
C SER A 214 7.06 14.64 -1.00
N TRP A 215 7.69 14.12 -2.05
CA TRP A 215 8.57 12.96 -1.97
C TRP A 215 9.93 13.37 -2.55
N THR A 216 10.86 13.81 -1.71
CA THR A 216 12.04 14.54 -2.18
C THR A 216 13.27 13.67 -2.42
N GLU A 217 13.30 12.46 -1.85
CA GLU A 217 14.47 11.55 -1.87
C GLU A 217 14.04 10.08 -1.89
N GLN A 218 15.02 9.16 -1.93
CA GLN A 218 14.81 7.71 -2.09
C GLN A 218 13.69 7.12 -1.21
N TYR A 219 13.66 7.53 0.06
CA TYR A 219 12.70 7.04 1.06
C TYR A 219 11.74 8.16 1.52
N GLY A 220 11.37 9.04 0.60
CA GLY A 220 10.34 10.08 0.79
C GLY A 220 10.90 11.42 1.24
N ASN A 221 11.89 11.38 2.13
CA ASN A 221 12.47 12.58 2.72
C ASN A 221 13.89 12.29 3.25
N PRO A 222 14.67 13.33 3.59
CA PRO A 222 16.01 13.18 4.18
C PRO A 222 16.05 12.37 5.48
N GLN A 223 14.89 12.22 6.15
CA GLN A 223 14.71 11.42 7.35
C GLN A 223 14.57 9.92 7.08
N ASN A 224 14.52 9.48 5.82
CA ASN A 224 14.43 8.08 5.41
C ASN A 224 13.22 7.30 5.98
N THR A 225 12.10 7.99 6.17
CA THR A 225 10.88 7.42 6.80
C THR A 225 10.11 6.43 5.90
N ALA A 226 10.37 6.42 4.59
CA ALA A 226 9.58 5.75 3.57
C ALA A 226 8.11 6.22 3.53
N SER A 227 7.87 7.44 3.99
CA SER A 227 6.56 8.08 4.04
C SER A 227 6.67 9.53 3.60
N SER A 228 5.53 10.11 3.20
CA SER A 228 5.34 11.54 3.06
C SER A 228 4.33 12.05 4.09
N GLU A 229 4.38 13.35 4.39
CA GLU A 229 3.39 14.01 5.25
C GLU A 229 2.07 14.35 4.51
N ASP A 230 1.87 13.80 3.30
CA ASP A 230 0.70 14.10 2.47
C ASP A 230 -0.60 13.62 3.14
N GLN A 231 -1.50 14.57 3.43
CA GLN A 231 -2.77 14.38 4.10
C GLN A 231 -3.94 14.14 3.13
N LEU A 232 -3.73 14.40 1.83
CA LEU A 232 -4.78 14.31 0.82
C LEU A 232 -4.81 12.95 0.12
N VAL A 233 -3.69 12.21 0.15
CA VAL A 233 -3.68 10.80 -0.24
C VAL A 233 -4.34 9.96 0.86
N LYS A 234 -5.67 9.84 0.78
CA LYS A 234 -6.51 9.06 1.70
C LYS A 234 -7.69 8.37 1.00
N GLY A 235 -8.23 7.34 1.65
CA GLY A 235 -9.38 6.59 1.14
C GLY A 235 -10.65 7.44 1.05
N PRO A 236 -11.58 7.16 0.11
CA PRO A 236 -11.46 6.21 -0.99
C PRO A 236 -10.67 6.80 -2.17
N LEU A 237 -9.68 6.05 -2.65
CA LEU A 237 -8.88 6.41 -3.81
C LEU A 237 -9.56 6.01 -5.13
N GLY A 238 -9.39 6.83 -6.16
CA GLY A 238 -9.80 6.51 -7.52
C GLY A 238 -8.89 7.09 -8.58
N VAL A 239 -8.93 6.51 -9.78
CA VAL A 239 -8.07 6.90 -10.91
C VAL A 239 -8.26 8.38 -11.23
N LEU A 240 -7.14 9.11 -11.26
CA LEU A 240 -7.04 10.46 -11.82
C LEU A 240 -6.68 10.36 -13.31
N TRP A 241 -5.55 9.72 -13.61
CA TRP A 241 -5.09 9.42 -14.98
C TRP A 241 -4.19 8.17 -15.02
N TYR A 242 -3.97 7.63 -16.21
CA TYR A 242 -2.98 6.60 -16.50
C TYR A 242 -2.36 6.85 -17.88
N GLY A 243 -1.10 6.49 -18.09
CA GLY A 243 -0.39 6.79 -19.34
C GLY A 243 1.13 6.69 -19.25
N GLU A 244 1.84 7.50 -20.03
CA GLU A 244 3.30 7.54 -20.07
C GLU A 244 3.92 7.99 -18.71
N PRO A 245 5.18 7.62 -18.43
CA PRO A 245 6.02 6.72 -19.22
C PRO A 245 5.56 5.26 -19.16
N GLY A 246 5.72 4.54 -20.26
CA GLY A 246 5.69 3.08 -20.32
C GLY A 246 7.04 2.42 -19.99
N SER A 247 7.14 1.10 -20.18
CA SER A 247 8.29 0.30 -19.74
C SER A 247 9.57 0.42 -20.58
N GLU A 248 9.54 1.12 -21.71
CA GLU A 248 10.62 1.10 -22.70
C GLU A 248 11.95 1.62 -22.14
N ARG A 249 11.93 2.75 -21.42
CA ARG A 249 13.12 3.41 -20.85
C ARG A 249 13.35 3.09 -19.37
N MET A 250 12.48 2.25 -18.78
CA MET A 250 12.53 1.93 -17.36
C MET A 250 13.56 0.84 -17.08
N VAL A 251 14.32 1.04 -16.01
CA VAL A 251 15.26 0.05 -15.47
C VAL A 251 14.52 -1.25 -15.17
N GLU A 252 15.14 -2.40 -15.47
CA GLU A 252 14.58 -3.71 -15.13
C GLU A 252 14.18 -3.78 -13.63
N ARG A 253 12.99 -4.30 -13.35
CA ARG A 253 12.43 -4.40 -11.99
C ARG A 253 13.38 -5.03 -10.94
N HIS A 254 14.18 -6.02 -11.31
CA HIS A 254 15.04 -6.76 -10.37
C HIS A 254 16.25 -5.95 -9.93
N ALA A 255 16.61 -4.90 -10.68
CA ALA A 255 17.65 -3.98 -10.28
C ALA A 255 17.25 -3.13 -9.07
N LYS A 256 15.98 -3.14 -8.60
CA LYS A 256 15.53 -2.30 -7.47
C LYS A 256 15.96 -0.84 -7.66
N ALA A 257 15.49 -0.25 -8.75
CA ALA A 257 15.87 1.10 -9.18
C ALA A 257 15.57 2.17 -8.12
N ALA A 258 16.21 3.33 -8.26
CA ALA A 258 15.92 4.51 -7.44
C ALA A 258 14.43 4.88 -7.52
N SER A 259 13.88 5.35 -6.41
CA SER A 259 12.50 5.82 -6.40
C SER A 259 12.37 7.14 -7.18
N PRO A 260 11.20 7.39 -7.79
CA PRO A 260 10.89 8.72 -8.31
C PRO A 260 10.89 9.77 -7.18
N VAL A 261 11.15 11.02 -7.54
CA VAL A 261 10.99 12.18 -6.64
C VAL A 261 9.95 13.14 -7.20
N SER A 262 9.22 13.85 -6.34
CA SER A 262 8.02 14.59 -6.72
C SER A 262 7.73 15.76 -5.78
N ILE A 263 7.60 16.95 -6.36
CA ILE A 263 7.30 18.21 -5.66
C ILE A 263 6.71 19.22 -6.66
N ASN A 264 5.96 20.21 -6.17
CA ASN A 264 5.45 21.34 -6.96
C ASN A 264 4.72 20.93 -8.25
N GLY A 265 3.89 19.89 -8.17
CA GLY A 265 3.08 19.38 -9.27
C GLY A 265 3.84 18.58 -10.34
N ARG A 266 5.12 18.26 -10.11
CA ARG A 266 5.96 17.50 -11.04
C ARG A 266 6.44 16.20 -10.43
N ILE A 267 6.58 15.18 -11.26
CA ILE A 267 7.26 13.93 -10.93
C ILE A 267 8.50 13.76 -11.82
N PHE A 268 9.61 13.38 -11.20
CA PHE A 268 10.89 13.09 -11.83
C PHE A 268 11.18 11.60 -11.72
N ILE A 269 11.40 10.95 -12.87
CA ILE A 269 11.54 9.51 -12.99
C ILE A 269 12.91 9.23 -13.61
N GLN A 270 13.71 8.42 -12.93
CA GLN A 270 14.93 7.85 -13.49
C GLN A 270 14.60 6.59 -14.29
N GLY A 271 14.91 6.62 -15.58
CA GLY A 271 14.99 5.44 -16.42
C GLY A 271 16.37 4.79 -16.32
N GLU A 272 16.85 4.17 -17.39
CA GLU A 272 18.24 3.69 -17.48
C GLU A 272 19.22 4.89 -17.43
N GLU A 273 19.68 5.42 -18.56
CA GLU A 273 20.58 6.59 -18.60
C GLU A 273 19.82 7.90 -18.91
N VAL A 274 18.61 8.03 -18.35
CA VAL A 274 17.72 9.15 -18.65
C VAL A 274 16.91 9.59 -17.41
N ILE A 275 16.78 10.90 -17.23
CA ILE A 275 15.86 11.52 -16.27
C ILE A 275 14.70 12.14 -17.06
N MET A 276 13.46 11.89 -16.63
CA MET A 276 12.26 12.41 -17.28
C MET A 276 11.38 13.12 -16.27
N ALA A 277 10.78 14.23 -16.69
CA ALA A 277 9.82 14.98 -15.90
C ALA A 277 8.43 14.93 -16.53
N TYR A 278 7.43 14.69 -15.69
CA TYR A 278 6.01 14.69 -16.08
C TYR A 278 5.19 15.53 -15.11
N ASP A 279 4.07 16.02 -15.59
CA ASP A 279 3.05 16.62 -14.74
C ASP A 279 2.35 15.56 -13.87
N ALA A 280 2.26 15.81 -12.57
CA ALA A 280 1.67 14.88 -11.61
C ALA A 280 0.15 14.70 -11.77
N PHE A 281 -0.56 15.67 -12.34
CA PHE A 281 -2.03 15.70 -12.38
C PHE A 281 -2.64 15.29 -13.71
N ASN A 282 -1.90 15.42 -14.81
CA ASN A 282 -2.42 15.10 -16.15
C ASN A 282 -1.45 14.30 -17.04
N GLY A 283 -0.27 13.93 -16.54
CA GLY A 283 0.69 13.10 -17.26
C GLY A 283 1.37 13.80 -18.44
N THR A 284 1.27 15.13 -18.55
CA THR A 284 1.97 15.89 -19.61
C THR A 284 3.47 15.69 -19.46
N PHE A 285 4.10 15.11 -20.49
CA PHE A 285 5.56 15.06 -20.59
C PHE A 285 6.14 16.47 -20.61
N LEU A 286 7.03 16.81 -19.67
CA LEU A 286 7.62 18.15 -19.57
C LEU A 286 8.94 18.19 -20.34
N TRP A 287 9.91 17.37 -19.94
CA TRP A 287 11.24 17.30 -20.53
C TRP A 287 11.90 15.95 -20.23
N LYS A 288 12.99 15.65 -20.97
CA LYS A 288 13.90 14.52 -20.70
C LYS A 288 15.34 14.99 -20.79
N ARG A 289 16.23 14.38 -20.01
CA ARG A 289 17.68 14.59 -20.03
C ARG A 289 18.38 13.25 -20.05
N GLU A 290 19.17 13.00 -21.10
CA GLU A 290 20.06 11.84 -21.16
C GLU A 290 21.32 12.16 -20.36
N ILE A 291 21.61 11.33 -19.36
CA ILE A 291 22.73 11.51 -18.43
C ILE A 291 23.38 10.13 -18.26
N PRO A 292 24.43 9.82 -19.05
CA PRO A 292 25.16 8.55 -18.94
C PRO A 292 25.65 8.30 -17.50
N GLY A 293 25.52 7.06 -17.01
CA GLY A 293 25.85 6.70 -15.63
C GLY A 293 24.79 7.08 -14.57
N ALA A 294 23.69 7.74 -14.94
CA ALA A 294 22.67 8.14 -13.97
C ALA A 294 21.92 6.96 -13.34
N VAL A 295 21.86 5.82 -14.02
CA VAL A 295 21.19 4.61 -13.53
C VAL A 295 21.74 4.19 -12.16
N ARG A 296 20.84 4.06 -11.18
CA ARG A 296 21.14 3.49 -9.87
C ARG A 296 20.50 2.11 -9.74
N ALA A 297 21.32 1.08 -9.83
CA ALA A 297 20.92 -0.28 -9.51
C ALA A 297 21.17 -0.59 -8.04
N ARG A 298 20.38 -1.50 -7.49
CA ARG A 298 20.38 -1.94 -6.09
C ARG A 298 20.28 -0.76 -5.14
N ALA A 299 19.29 0.12 -5.31
CA ALA A 299 19.07 1.26 -4.41
C ALA A 299 18.79 0.84 -2.95
N ASP A 300 18.47 -0.44 -2.73
CA ASP A 300 18.41 -1.07 -1.42
C ASP A 300 19.78 -1.16 -0.72
N MET A 301 20.88 -1.25 -1.50
CA MET A 301 22.26 -1.38 -1.02
C MET A 301 23.15 -0.18 -1.37
N ASP A 302 22.93 0.48 -2.49
CA ASP A 302 23.74 1.61 -3.01
C ASP A 302 23.07 2.98 -2.81
N GLY A 303 21.91 3.02 -2.15
CA GLY A 303 21.15 4.24 -1.91
C GLY A 303 20.51 4.83 -3.18
N GLY A 304 19.73 5.90 -3.01
CA GLY A 304 19.21 6.69 -4.13
C GLY A 304 20.18 7.80 -4.53
N ASN A 305 20.03 8.28 -5.76
CA ASN A 305 20.89 9.33 -6.33
C ASN A 305 20.12 10.55 -6.85
N LEU A 306 18.88 10.72 -6.39
CA LEU A 306 18.03 11.87 -6.67
C LEU A 306 17.68 12.58 -5.37
N ALA A 307 17.76 13.91 -5.39
CA ALA A 307 17.17 14.78 -4.39
C ALA A 307 16.48 15.95 -5.10
N VAL A 308 15.34 16.42 -4.62
CA VAL A 308 14.64 17.56 -5.23
C VAL A 308 14.18 18.56 -4.18
N THR A 309 14.37 19.85 -4.49
CA THR A 309 13.87 21.00 -3.72
C THR A 309 12.88 21.78 -4.58
N GLU A 310 12.37 22.90 -4.07
CA GLU A 310 11.50 23.78 -4.87
C GLU A 310 12.24 24.34 -6.10
N ASP A 311 13.55 24.59 -5.97
CA ASP A 311 14.36 25.30 -6.96
C ASP A 311 15.24 24.40 -7.83
N ALA A 312 15.50 23.15 -7.42
CA ALA A 312 16.47 22.29 -8.11
C ALA A 312 16.18 20.79 -7.99
N LEU A 313 16.48 20.06 -9.07
CA LEU A 313 16.63 18.61 -9.08
C LEU A 313 18.13 18.26 -9.10
N TYR A 314 18.59 17.53 -8.10
CA TYR A 314 19.95 17.04 -7.96
C TYR A 314 20.05 15.59 -8.44
N VAL A 315 20.98 15.32 -9.36
CA VAL A 315 21.22 13.99 -9.93
C VAL A 315 22.69 13.63 -9.74
N ALA A 316 22.97 12.73 -8.80
CA ALA A 316 24.32 12.27 -8.49
C ALA A 316 24.76 11.15 -9.46
N VAL A 317 25.85 11.40 -10.19
CA VAL A 317 26.37 10.58 -11.30
C VAL A 317 27.88 10.61 -11.31
N HIS A 318 28.52 9.43 -11.19
CA HIS A 318 29.98 9.32 -11.13
C HIS A 318 30.59 10.32 -10.13
N ASP A 319 31.53 11.17 -10.54
CA ASP A 319 32.20 12.20 -9.74
C ASP A 319 31.43 13.53 -9.65
N LYS A 320 30.22 13.60 -10.22
CA LYS A 320 29.44 14.83 -10.35
C LYS A 320 28.04 14.73 -9.75
N CYS A 321 27.50 15.87 -9.35
CA CYS A 321 26.08 16.04 -9.09
C CYS A 321 25.54 17.17 -9.98
N TYR A 322 24.61 16.84 -10.87
CA TYR A 322 23.93 17.80 -11.72
C TYR A 322 22.81 18.47 -10.94
N CYS A 323 22.81 19.80 -10.87
CA CYS A 323 21.69 20.60 -10.43
C CYS A 323 20.94 21.12 -11.65
N LEU A 324 19.71 20.63 -11.81
CA LEU A 324 18.85 20.90 -12.95
C LEU A 324 17.67 21.76 -12.51
N ASP A 325 17.26 22.68 -13.37
CA ASP A 325 16.00 23.40 -13.21
C ASP A 325 14.82 22.41 -13.28
N PRO A 326 13.95 22.34 -12.26
CA PRO A 326 12.86 21.35 -12.23
C PRO A 326 11.84 21.52 -13.37
N ALA A 327 11.68 22.73 -13.91
CA ALA A 327 10.66 23.04 -14.91
C ALA A 327 11.11 22.73 -16.35
N THR A 328 12.40 22.90 -16.65
CA THR A 328 12.98 22.82 -17.99
C THR A 328 13.96 21.67 -18.15
N GLY A 329 14.54 21.20 -17.05
CA GLY A 329 15.61 20.22 -17.02
C GLY A 329 16.96 20.80 -17.43
N GLU A 330 17.09 22.12 -17.63
CA GLU A 330 18.37 22.78 -17.97
C GLU A 330 19.35 22.71 -16.80
N THR A 331 20.65 22.62 -17.11
CA THR A 331 21.68 22.56 -16.06
C THR A 331 21.88 23.95 -15.48
N ILE A 332 21.57 24.13 -14.20
CA ILE A 332 21.87 25.34 -13.44
C ILE A 332 23.36 25.31 -13.03
N ARG A 333 23.81 24.17 -12.49
CA ARG A 333 25.16 23.98 -11.96
C ARG A 333 25.57 22.51 -11.97
N ILE A 334 26.87 22.26 -11.96
CA ILE A 334 27.46 20.94 -11.70
C ILE A 334 28.33 21.05 -10.45
N PHE A 335 28.14 20.15 -9.51
CA PHE A 335 28.96 20.02 -8.30
C PHE A 335 29.95 18.87 -8.49
N GLU A 336 31.23 19.18 -8.43
CA GLU A 336 32.31 18.19 -8.46
C GLU A 336 32.49 17.58 -7.06
N ILE A 337 32.79 16.29 -7.00
CA ILE A 337 33.07 15.63 -5.72
C ILE A 337 34.35 16.22 -5.08
N PRO A 338 34.41 16.40 -3.75
CA PRO A 338 35.62 16.86 -3.09
C PRO A 338 36.78 15.88 -3.31
N PRO A 339 38.04 16.37 -3.39
CA PRO A 339 39.20 15.50 -3.47
C PRO A 339 39.25 14.51 -2.30
N SER A 340 39.44 13.24 -2.63
CA SER A 340 39.67 12.16 -1.67
C SER A 340 40.97 12.38 -0.89
N PHE A 341 41.04 11.80 0.30
CA PHE A 341 42.22 11.97 1.17
C PHE A 341 43.43 11.16 0.69
N ASP A 342 43.20 10.09 -0.08
CA ASP A 342 44.25 9.26 -0.67
C ASP A 342 44.57 9.61 -2.15
N GLY A 343 43.86 10.59 -2.72
CA GLY A 343 44.02 11.02 -4.11
C GLY A 343 43.45 10.06 -5.17
N THR A 344 42.81 8.96 -4.77
CA THR A 344 42.22 8.00 -5.71
C THR A 344 40.80 8.42 -6.11
N PRO A 345 40.33 8.05 -7.33
CA PRO A 345 39.02 8.45 -7.82
C PRO A 345 37.87 8.01 -6.91
N ARG A 346 36.83 8.84 -6.84
CA ARG A 346 35.60 8.57 -6.08
C ARG A 346 34.38 8.89 -6.95
N ARG A 347 33.25 8.33 -6.55
CA ARG A 347 31.93 8.69 -7.05
C ARG A 347 31.05 9.20 -5.92
N TRP A 348 29.95 9.86 -6.27
CA TRP A 348 28.86 10.13 -5.36
C TRP A 348 28.18 8.81 -4.94
N GLY A 349 28.13 8.56 -3.63
CA GLY A 349 27.44 7.41 -3.03
C GLY A 349 26.05 7.76 -2.47
N TYR A 350 25.88 8.98 -2.00
CA TYR A 350 24.65 9.50 -1.40
C TYR A 350 24.46 10.95 -1.84
N VAL A 351 23.20 11.39 -1.93
CA VAL A 351 22.82 12.78 -2.17
C VAL A 351 21.58 13.13 -1.36
N SER A 352 21.60 14.32 -0.75
CA SER A 352 20.45 14.92 -0.07
C SER A 352 20.58 16.43 -0.10
N CYS A 353 19.46 17.15 -0.03
CA CYS A 353 19.47 18.61 -0.01
C CYS A 353 18.43 19.16 0.96
N THR A 354 18.88 19.92 1.97
CA THR A 354 18.03 20.64 2.92
C THR A 354 18.63 22.00 3.25
N ASP A 355 17.79 23.02 3.46
CA ASP A 355 18.21 24.37 3.83
C ASP A 355 19.31 24.97 2.92
N ASN A 356 19.21 24.79 1.60
CA ASN A 356 20.20 25.23 0.61
C ASN A 356 21.60 24.61 0.78
N ILE A 357 21.71 23.50 1.50
CA ILE A 357 22.94 22.73 1.67
C ILE A 357 22.79 21.38 0.97
N LEU A 358 23.70 21.12 0.02
CA LEU A 358 23.83 19.84 -0.67
C LEU A 358 24.76 18.93 0.13
N TYR A 359 24.24 17.80 0.58
CA TYR A 359 24.99 16.76 1.26
C TYR A 359 25.34 15.63 0.30
N GLY A 360 26.55 15.12 0.44
CA GLY A 360 27.02 13.99 -0.36
C GLY A 360 27.95 13.07 0.40
N SER A 361 28.16 11.88 -0.15
CA SER A 361 29.19 10.96 0.29
C SER A 361 30.11 10.52 -0.84
N SER A 362 31.38 10.26 -0.54
CA SER A 362 32.37 9.77 -1.50
C SER A 362 32.50 8.26 -1.40
N ALA A 363 32.04 7.53 -2.42
CA ALA A 363 32.11 6.08 -2.55
C ALA A 363 33.16 5.67 -3.59
N MET A 364 33.57 4.39 -3.54
CA MET A 364 34.46 3.82 -4.53
C MET A 364 33.78 3.76 -5.91
N PRO A 365 34.53 3.96 -7.02
CA PRO A 365 34.02 3.74 -8.36
C PRO A 365 33.38 2.36 -8.51
N LEU A 366 32.38 2.27 -9.38
CA LEU A 366 31.80 0.98 -9.77
C LEU A 366 32.80 0.18 -10.61
N ILE A 367 32.65 -1.15 -10.65
CA ILE A 367 33.47 -2.04 -11.47
C ILE A 367 33.24 -1.76 -12.96
N ARG A 368 31.99 -1.48 -13.34
CA ARG A 368 31.59 -1.11 -14.71
C ARG A 368 30.27 -0.33 -14.72
N ASP A 369 30.02 0.41 -15.80
CA ASP A 369 28.74 1.07 -16.06
C ASP A 369 27.68 0.10 -16.64
N TYR A 370 26.41 0.47 -16.55
CA TYR A 370 25.25 -0.38 -16.87
C TYR A 370 25.24 -0.95 -18.29
N PHE A 371 25.55 -0.13 -19.31
CA PHE A 371 25.61 -0.58 -20.71
C PHE A 371 26.98 -1.10 -21.15
N THR A 372 27.94 -1.27 -20.23
CA THR A 372 29.29 -1.74 -20.59
C THR A 372 29.25 -3.07 -21.32
N LEU A 373 28.43 -4.02 -20.84
CA LEU A 373 28.30 -5.34 -21.48
C LEU A 373 27.77 -5.21 -22.91
N SER A 374 26.61 -4.58 -23.10
CA SER A 374 26.02 -4.44 -24.45
C SER A 374 26.94 -3.68 -25.41
N ASN A 375 27.54 -2.58 -24.95
CA ASN A 375 28.41 -1.74 -25.79
C ASN A 375 29.73 -2.44 -26.14
N THR A 376 30.20 -3.37 -25.30
CA THR A 376 31.38 -4.19 -25.57
C THR A 376 31.08 -5.27 -26.60
N LEU A 377 29.91 -5.91 -26.53
CA LEU A 377 29.58 -7.04 -27.39
C LEU A 377 28.95 -6.65 -28.73
N ILE A 378 28.32 -5.47 -28.80
CA ILE A 378 27.49 -5.04 -29.94
C ILE A 378 28.01 -3.71 -30.48
N GLN A 379 28.04 -3.59 -31.80
CA GLN A 379 28.31 -2.33 -32.50
C GLN A 379 27.37 -2.20 -33.70
N ASN A 380 26.71 -1.04 -33.85
CA ASN A 380 25.79 -0.73 -34.95
C ASN A 380 24.71 -1.82 -35.17
N GLY A 381 24.18 -2.38 -34.09
CA GLY A 381 23.15 -3.44 -34.14
C GLY A 381 23.66 -4.80 -34.61
N LYS A 382 24.97 -5.05 -34.56
CA LYS A 382 25.61 -6.33 -34.90
C LYS A 382 26.57 -6.77 -33.79
N TRP A 383 26.76 -8.09 -33.66
CA TRP A 383 27.83 -8.63 -32.83
C TRP A 383 29.18 -8.11 -33.35
N ARG A 384 30.08 -7.71 -32.43
CA ARG A 384 31.46 -7.39 -32.79
C ARG A 384 32.23 -8.66 -33.16
N ASP A 385 33.35 -8.51 -33.87
CA ASP A 385 34.20 -9.65 -34.17
C ASP A 385 34.77 -10.27 -32.88
N ALA A 386 34.78 -11.60 -32.81
CA ALA A 386 35.18 -12.34 -31.60
C ALA A 386 36.59 -11.98 -31.12
N ASP A 387 37.48 -11.61 -32.05
CA ASP A 387 38.86 -11.21 -31.76
C ASP A 387 38.99 -9.81 -31.16
N GLU A 388 37.95 -8.97 -31.30
CA GLU A 388 37.86 -7.66 -30.67
C GLU A 388 37.26 -7.71 -29.26
N ILE A 389 36.68 -8.85 -28.86
CA ILE A 389 36.08 -9.02 -27.54
C ILE A 389 37.18 -9.22 -26.49
N PRO A 390 37.26 -8.37 -25.44
CA PRO A 390 38.21 -8.56 -24.37
C PRO A 390 38.04 -9.93 -23.71
N SER A 391 39.15 -10.55 -23.31
CA SER A 391 39.17 -11.93 -22.79
C SER A 391 38.17 -12.18 -21.66
N GLN A 392 37.99 -11.20 -20.78
CA GLN A 392 37.04 -11.27 -19.67
C GLN A 392 35.55 -11.35 -20.07
N TYR A 393 35.20 -11.06 -21.33
CA TYR A 393 33.84 -11.13 -21.87
C TYR A 393 33.68 -12.24 -22.92
N ARG A 394 34.74 -12.99 -23.25
CA ARG A 394 34.70 -14.05 -24.30
C ARG A 394 33.66 -15.13 -24.00
N GLU A 395 33.61 -15.61 -22.76
CA GLU A 395 32.66 -16.65 -22.35
C GLU A 395 31.20 -16.17 -22.46
N GLU A 396 30.91 -14.97 -21.97
CA GLU A 396 29.58 -14.35 -22.11
C GLU A 396 29.22 -14.11 -23.58
N TYR A 397 30.18 -13.68 -24.41
CA TYR A 397 29.98 -13.47 -25.85
C TYR A 397 29.64 -14.77 -26.58
N GLU A 398 30.42 -15.84 -26.35
CA GLU A 398 30.19 -17.16 -26.95
C GLU A 398 28.83 -17.74 -26.52
N TYR A 399 28.50 -17.61 -25.23
CA TYR A 399 27.19 -18.02 -24.72
C TYR A 399 26.05 -17.25 -25.40
N LEU A 400 26.11 -15.91 -25.43
CA LEU A 400 25.03 -15.09 -25.98
C LEU A 400 24.86 -15.27 -27.48
N THR A 401 25.96 -15.34 -28.25
CA THR A 401 25.90 -15.55 -29.71
C THR A 401 25.37 -16.93 -30.08
N SER A 402 25.59 -17.95 -29.24
CA SER A 402 25.04 -19.29 -29.45
C SER A 402 23.51 -19.36 -29.32
N ILE A 403 22.91 -18.50 -28.49
CA ILE A 403 21.47 -18.46 -28.23
C ILE A 403 20.78 -17.39 -29.10
N TYR A 404 21.48 -16.28 -29.37
CA TYR A 404 20.99 -15.13 -30.12
C TYR A 404 21.92 -14.88 -31.32
N PRO A 405 21.69 -15.52 -32.48
CA PRO A 405 22.53 -15.37 -33.67
C PRO A 405 22.65 -13.92 -34.17
N VAL A 406 21.67 -13.08 -33.83
CA VAL A 406 21.66 -11.63 -34.10
C VAL A 406 21.24 -10.88 -32.83
N PRO A 407 21.81 -9.69 -32.56
CA PRO A 407 21.46 -8.89 -31.39
C PRO A 407 20.17 -8.10 -31.64
N ASP A 408 19.04 -8.79 -31.67
CA ASP A 408 17.70 -8.24 -31.91
C ASP A 408 16.93 -7.95 -30.59
N GLU A 409 15.63 -7.67 -30.70
CA GLU A 409 14.75 -7.39 -29.56
C GLU A 409 14.69 -8.56 -28.55
N LYS A 410 14.94 -9.80 -28.96
CA LYS A 410 14.94 -10.95 -28.04
C LYS A 410 16.15 -10.90 -27.12
N LEU A 411 17.32 -10.52 -27.63
CA LEU A 411 18.50 -10.30 -26.81
C LEU A 411 18.26 -9.15 -25.83
N TRP A 412 17.63 -8.06 -26.29
CA TRP A 412 17.29 -6.94 -25.40
C TRP A 412 16.33 -7.35 -24.29
N THR A 413 15.31 -8.14 -24.63
CA THR A 413 14.38 -8.73 -23.66
C THR A 413 15.10 -9.63 -22.66
N PHE A 414 16.11 -10.38 -23.10
CA PHE A 414 16.96 -11.18 -22.23
C PHE A 414 17.77 -10.31 -21.27
N PHE A 415 18.45 -9.26 -21.75
CA PHE A 415 19.20 -8.34 -20.90
C PHE A 415 18.31 -7.71 -19.81
N LYS A 416 17.09 -7.30 -20.19
CA LYS A 416 16.07 -6.77 -19.29
C LYS A 416 15.42 -7.80 -18.36
N ARG A 417 15.76 -9.09 -18.46
CA ARG A 417 15.16 -10.15 -17.62
C ARG A 417 16.18 -10.88 -16.77
N SER A 418 17.41 -11.04 -17.27
CA SER A 418 18.47 -11.79 -16.61
C SER A 418 19.24 -10.94 -15.59
N GLY A 419 19.08 -9.61 -15.62
CA GLY A 419 19.90 -8.69 -14.85
C GLY A 419 21.32 -8.53 -15.38
N ALA A 420 21.59 -8.93 -16.63
CA ALA A 420 22.92 -8.90 -17.25
C ALA A 420 23.58 -7.52 -17.23
N LEU A 421 22.78 -6.44 -17.28
CA LEU A 421 23.29 -5.06 -17.31
C LEU A 421 23.71 -4.53 -15.93
N TRP A 422 23.09 -5.02 -14.83
CA TRP A 422 23.29 -4.42 -13.51
C TRP A 422 24.08 -5.29 -12.54
N ARG A 423 23.96 -6.62 -12.61
CA ARG A 423 24.54 -7.54 -11.59
C ARG A 423 26.04 -7.40 -11.44
N LEU A 424 26.72 -6.95 -12.49
CA LEU A 424 28.16 -6.89 -12.56
C LEU A 424 28.72 -5.46 -12.41
N MET A 425 27.87 -4.47 -12.16
CA MET A 425 28.29 -3.09 -11.88
C MET A 425 29.12 -2.99 -10.60
N ALA A 426 28.82 -3.83 -9.61
CA ALA A 426 29.55 -3.98 -8.35
C ALA A 426 29.37 -5.40 -7.80
N ASP A 427 30.24 -5.80 -6.88
CA ASP A 427 30.05 -7.00 -6.06
C ASP A 427 28.98 -6.73 -5.00
N PHE A 428 27.73 -6.55 -5.41
CA PHE A 428 26.64 -6.22 -4.50
C PHE A 428 26.48 -7.30 -3.43
N PRO A 429 26.00 -6.93 -2.22
CA PRO A 429 25.52 -7.91 -1.26
C PRO A 429 24.47 -8.83 -1.89
N ASP A 430 24.38 -10.06 -1.37
CA ASP A 430 23.40 -11.03 -1.84
C ASP A 430 21.99 -10.44 -1.86
N TRP A 431 21.19 -10.87 -2.83
CA TRP A 431 19.83 -10.36 -3.01
C TRP A 431 18.95 -10.60 -1.78
N GLU A 432 19.25 -11.69 -1.06
CA GLU A 432 18.58 -12.17 0.13
C GLU A 432 19.60 -12.29 1.29
N ILE A 433 19.65 -11.29 2.16
CA ILE A 433 20.58 -11.24 3.31
C ILE A 433 20.05 -12.10 4.50
N TYR A 434 19.59 -13.33 4.22
CA TYR A 434 19.21 -14.31 5.26
C TYR A 434 20.33 -15.31 5.58
N GLN A 435 21.15 -15.64 4.57
CA GLN A 435 22.07 -16.78 4.62
C GLN A 435 23.48 -16.44 5.11
N SER A 436 23.89 -15.16 5.04
CA SER A 436 25.03 -14.69 5.81
C SER A 436 24.61 -14.74 7.27
N SER A 437 25.18 -15.63 8.09
CA SER A 437 24.90 -15.83 9.52
C SER A 437 24.20 -14.60 10.15
N GLU A 438 22.86 -14.65 10.20
CA GLU A 438 22.02 -13.66 10.90
C GLU A 438 22.23 -12.18 10.49
N GLY A 439 22.45 -11.93 9.20
CA GLY A 439 22.69 -10.59 8.67
C GLY A 439 24.11 -10.09 8.95
N ALA A 440 25.11 -10.96 8.76
CA ALA A 440 26.51 -10.61 8.95
C ALA A 440 26.98 -9.43 8.07
N LEU A 441 27.99 -8.73 8.59
CA LEU A 441 28.73 -7.69 7.88
C LEU A 441 29.78 -8.33 6.94
N THR A 442 29.69 -8.07 5.64
CA THR A 442 30.61 -8.63 4.64
C THR A 442 31.50 -7.57 4.00
N LYS A 443 32.45 -8.03 3.16
CA LYS A 443 33.30 -7.15 2.37
C LYS A 443 32.54 -6.44 1.24
N ASN A 444 31.37 -6.96 0.85
CA ASN A 444 30.54 -6.49 -0.26
C ASN A 444 29.63 -5.30 0.11
N MET A 445 29.58 -4.90 1.38
CA MET A 445 28.85 -3.70 1.81
C MET A 445 29.25 -2.48 0.96
N MET A 446 28.26 -1.75 0.46
CA MET A 446 28.48 -0.52 -0.28
C MET A 446 28.88 0.59 0.69
N VAL A 447 30.04 1.20 0.46
CA VAL A 447 30.67 2.08 1.46
C VAL A 447 31.20 3.38 0.88
N SER A 448 31.20 4.39 1.73
CA SER A 448 31.86 5.68 1.54
C SER A 448 32.99 5.87 2.55
N ASP A 449 33.93 6.74 2.23
CA ASP A 449 35.01 7.14 3.13
C ASP A 449 34.89 8.59 3.62
N THR A 450 34.02 9.37 2.98
CA THR A 450 33.84 10.80 3.27
C THR A 450 32.36 11.16 3.22
N ILE A 451 31.91 12.01 4.13
CA ILE A 451 30.65 12.76 4.03
C ILE A 451 30.99 14.25 3.93
N PHE A 452 30.27 15.01 3.12
CA PHE A 452 30.55 16.42 2.91
C PHE A 452 29.27 17.22 2.68
N ALA A 453 29.39 18.53 2.85
CA ALA A 453 28.34 19.49 2.57
C ALA A 453 28.85 20.62 1.68
N MET A 454 28.01 21.07 0.76
CA MET A 454 28.27 22.17 -0.15
C MET A 454 27.14 23.16 -0.13
N ASP A 455 27.49 24.43 -0.29
CA ASP A 455 26.53 25.50 -0.49
C ASP A 455 25.94 25.40 -1.90
N THR A 456 24.61 25.32 -2.01
CA THR A 456 23.92 25.07 -3.29
C THR A 456 24.02 26.27 -4.26
N GLU A 457 24.07 27.49 -3.74
CA GLU A 457 24.13 28.70 -4.54
C GLU A 457 25.52 28.92 -5.14
N THR A 458 26.57 28.75 -4.33
CA THR A 458 27.95 29.08 -4.68
C THR A 458 28.76 27.88 -5.16
N GLY A 459 28.36 26.66 -4.80
CA GLY A 459 29.12 25.43 -5.07
C GLY A 459 30.32 25.24 -4.15
N LYS A 460 30.49 26.05 -3.10
CA LYS A 460 31.62 25.96 -2.19
C LYS A 460 31.44 24.83 -1.20
N LEU A 461 32.51 24.06 -0.98
CA LEU A 461 32.59 23.10 0.11
C LEU A 461 32.47 23.84 1.46
N LEU A 462 31.46 23.48 2.25
CA LEU A 462 31.25 24.02 3.60
C LEU A 462 32.08 23.25 4.62
N TRP A 463 31.98 21.91 4.57
CA TRP A 463 32.75 21.02 5.43
C TRP A 463 32.86 19.63 4.80
N LYS A 464 33.86 18.85 5.25
CA LYS A 464 33.98 17.42 4.97
C LYS A 464 34.40 16.65 6.22
N HIS A 465 33.87 15.46 6.38
CA HIS A 465 34.14 14.52 7.46
C HIS A 465 34.76 13.25 6.90
N GLN A 466 35.95 12.89 7.38
CA GLN A 466 36.63 11.65 7.01
C GLN A 466 36.17 10.50 7.92
N GLY A 467 35.57 9.47 7.33
CA GLY A 467 35.36 8.17 7.95
C GLY A 467 36.34 7.13 7.41
N LYS A 468 36.08 5.85 7.67
CA LYS A 468 36.88 4.75 7.12
C LYS A 468 36.08 3.78 6.27
N ARG A 469 34.89 3.40 6.75
CA ARG A 469 34.02 2.43 6.08
C ARG A 469 32.55 2.74 6.43
N ILE A 470 32.09 3.90 5.97
CA ILE A 470 30.73 4.41 6.21
C ILE A 470 29.76 3.63 5.33
N ALA A 471 28.74 3.00 5.92
CA ALA A 471 27.64 2.42 5.15
C ALA A 471 26.75 3.56 4.65
N HIS A 472 26.87 3.99 3.39
CA HIS A 472 26.22 5.23 2.97
C HIS A 472 24.69 5.16 2.96
N ILE A 473 24.11 3.95 2.89
CA ILE A 473 22.66 3.73 3.07
C ILE A 473 22.15 3.98 4.49
N THR A 474 23.05 4.23 5.45
CA THR A 474 22.72 4.65 6.82
C THR A 474 22.75 6.16 7.01
N ILE A 475 23.10 6.93 5.96
CA ILE A 475 23.12 8.40 6.04
C ILE A 475 21.68 8.90 6.05
N THR A 476 21.32 9.59 7.13
CA THR A 476 19.99 10.16 7.39
C THR A 476 20.16 11.52 8.03
N SER A 477 19.24 12.45 7.79
CA SER A 477 19.26 13.77 8.45
C SER A 477 17.93 14.12 9.13
N GLY A 478 18.01 14.92 10.18
CA GLY A 478 16.86 15.35 10.97
C GLY A 478 17.25 16.36 12.05
N ASP A 479 16.42 17.37 12.28
CA ASP A 479 16.61 18.44 13.28
C ASP A 479 18.03 19.04 13.27
N GLY A 480 18.49 19.40 12.08
CA GLY A 480 19.81 20.00 11.88
C GLY A 480 20.99 19.06 12.15
N THR A 481 20.76 17.74 12.22
CA THR A 481 21.79 16.73 12.47
C THR A 481 21.88 15.73 11.32
N ILE A 482 23.09 15.27 10.99
CA ILE A 482 23.34 14.16 10.07
C ILE A 482 23.86 12.97 10.86
N PHE A 483 23.25 11.81 10.62
CA PHE A 483 23.59 10.54 11.24
C PHE A 483 24.15 9.56 10.22
N PHE A 484 25.10 8.73 10.62
CA PHE A 484 25.58 7.60 9.82
C PHE A 484 26.23 6.54 10.72
N ALA A 485 26.39 5.33 10.18
CA ALA A 485 27.11 4.24 10.83
C ALA A 485 28.31 3.80 9.99
N GLU A 486 29.46 3.62 10.65
CA GLU A 486 30.66 3.03 10.02
C GLU A 486 31.08 1.73 10.69
N SER A 487 31.60 0.80 9.90
CA SER A 487 31.92 -0.56 10.33
C SER A 487 33.41 -0.82 10.59
N ALA A 488 34.26 0.20 10.42
CA ALA A 488 35.70 0.10 10.65
C ALA A 488 36.03 0.15 12.16
N VAL A 489 35.76 -0.95 12.86
CA VAL A 489 35.91 -1.07 14.32
C VAL A 489 37.03 -2.07 14.67
N SER A 490 37.91 -1.71 15.61
CA SER A 490 38.98 -2.60 16.08
C SER A 490 38.45 -3.71 16.99
N THR A 491 39.20 -4.79 17.13
CA THR A 491 38.85 -5.92 18.01
C THR A 491 38.62 -5.49 19.46
N GLU A 492 39.41 -4.55 19.99
CA GLU A 492 39.24 -4.02 21.35
C GLU A 492 37.93 -3.27 21.51
N LYS A 493 37.57 -2.45 20.51
CA LYS A 493 36.29 -1.74 20.48
C LYS A 493 35.13 -2.73 20.43
N LYS A 494 35.21 -3.80 19.63
CA LYS A 494 34.18 -4.86 19.63
C LYS A 494 33.93 -5.43 21.03
N LYS A 495 34.98 -5.76 21.79
CA LYS A 495 34.85 -6.22 23.19
C LYS A 495 34.14 -5.22 24.08
N TYR A 496 34.47 -3.94 23.94
CA TYR A 496 33.83 -2.87 24.72
C TYR A 496 32.35 -2.70 24.37
N ALA A 497 31.97 -2.78 23.10
CA ALA A 497 30.56 -2.74 22.67
C ALA A 497 29.72 -3.87 23.30
N LEU A 498 30.29 -5.08 23.40
CA LEU A 498 29.62 -6.21 24.05
C LEU A 498 29.46 -6.01 25.57
N GLN A 499 30.38 -5.29 26.23
CA GLN A 499 30.21 -4.91 27.63
C GLN A 499 29.06 -3.92 27.81
N ILE A 500 28.96 -2.91 26.91
CA ILE A 500 27.84 -1.96 26.88
C ILE A 500 26.52 -2.71 26.69
N ARG A 501 26.45 -3.67 25.76
CA ARG A 501 25.29 -4.54 25.57
C ARG A 501 24.88 -5.22 26.88
N GLY A 502 25.83 -5.83 27.61
CA GLY A 502 25.58 -6.45 28.91
C GLY A 502 25.03 -5.48 29.97
N GLU A 503 25.42 -4.20 29.94
CA GLU A 503 24.84 -3.18 30.80
C GLU A 503 23.41 -2.80 30.39
N LEU A 504 23.13 -2.69 29.10
CA LEU A 504 21.80 -2.38 28.58
C LEU A 504 20.79 -3.51 28.87
N ILE A 505 21.24 -4.77 28.80
CA ILE A 505 20.46 -5.94 29.21
C ILE A 505 20.08 -5.83 30.69
N ARG A 506 21.05 -5.54 31.58
CA ARG A 506 20.78 -5.35 33.02
C ARG A 506 19.81 -4.20 33.31
N LYS A 507 19.74 -3.20 32.44
CA LYS A 507 18.80 -2.06 32.55
C LYS A 507 17.43 -2.32 31.91
N GLY A 508 17.23 -3.47 31.25
CA GLY A 508 16.00 -3.78 30.51
C GLY A 508 15.78 -2.93 29.26
N ILE A 509 16.83 -2.25 28.77
CA ILE A 509 16.78 -1.43 27.54
C ILE A 509 17.01 -2.31 26.30
N TYR A 510 17.79 -3.37 26.46
CA TYR A 510 18.10 -4.33 25.41
C TYR A 510 17.53 -5.71 25.80
N GLU A 511 16.71 -6.31 24.93
CA GLU A 511 16.14 -7.65 25.11
C GLU A 511 17.06 -8.70 24.47
N GLU A 512 17.42 -9.73 25.23
CA GLU A 512 18.21 -10.87 24.72
C GLU A 512 17.36 -11.76 23.79
N SER A 513 18.01 -12.29 22.75
CA SER A 513 17.40 -13.13 21.71
C SER A 513 18.42 -14.16 21.20
N GLU A 514 17.99 -15.08 20.33
CA GLU A 514 18.84 -16.15 19.76
C GLU A 514 20.10 -15.60 19.05
N GLU A 515 20.07 -14.36 18.57
CA GLU A 515 21.22 -13.62 18.02
C GLU A 515 22.36 -13.40 19.02
N GLY A 516 22.07 -13.52 20.32
CA GLY A 516 23.07 -13.47 21.37
C GLY A 516 24.03 -14.67 21.35
N GLU A 517 23.69 -15.74 20.61
CA GLU A 517 24.48 -16.97 20.46
C GLU A 517 25.49 -16.91 19.29
N VAL A 518 25.46 -15.83 18.49
CA VAL A 518 26.36 -15.61 17.35
C VAL A 518 27.82 -15.55 17.82
N ALA A 519 28.72 -16.16 17.02
CA ALA A 519 30.13 -16.17 17.32
C ALA A 519 30.69 -14.73 17.43
N TYR A 520 31.64 -14.52 18.34
CA TYR A 520 32.23 -13.21 18.62
C TYR A 520 32.73 -12.47 17.36
N ASP A 521 33.27 -13.21 16.38
CA ASP A 521 33.79 -12.62 15.14
C ASP A 521 32.69 -12.15 14.18
N GLU A 522 31.48 -12.71 14.32
CA GLU A 522 30.30 -12.43 13.49
C GLU A 522 29.42 -11.30 14.04
N THR A 523 29.74 -10.73 15.20
CA THR A 523 29.02 -9.58 15.78
C THR A 523 29.17 -8.31 14.92
N ASP A 524 28.05 -7.69 14.52
CA ASP A 524 28.00 -6.42 13.78
C ASP A 524 28.11 -5.23 14.74
N VAL A 525 29.34 -4.82 15.03
CA VAL A 525 29.64 -3.63 15.85
C VAL A 525 29.95 -2.45 14.94
N ARG A 526 29.25 -1.33 15.18
CA ARG A 526 29.45 -0.08 14.41
C ARG A 526 29.68 1.12 15.31
N LEU A 527 30.37 2.11 14.76
CA LEU A 527 30.40 3.46 15.31
C LEU A 527 29.28 4.27 14.65
N VAL A 528 28.26 4.64 15.42
CA VAL A 528 27.19 5.55 14.99
C VAL A 528 27.60 6.97 15.35
N VAL A 529 27.56 7.88 14.38
CA VAL A 529 28.06 9.25 14.51
C VAL A 529 26.93 10.23 14.19
N ALA A 530 26.88 11.32 14.95
CA ALA A 530 26.05 12.48 14.67
C ALA A 530 26.90 13.72 14.44
N LEU A 531 26.65 14.42 13.34
CA LEU A 531 27.28 15.69 12.97
C LEU A 531 26.23 16.80 12.94
N ASP A 532 26.61 17.99 13.38
CA ASP A 532 25.86 19.21 13.07
C ASP A 532 25.84 19.41 11.55
N SER A 533 24.65 19.47 10.97
CA SER A 533 24.46 19.52 9.51
C SER A 533 25.11 20.75 8.86
N LYS A 534 25.16 21.89 9.56
CA LYS A 534 25.68 23.15 9.00
C LYS A 534 27.20 23.26 9.11
N SER A 535 27.78 22.81 10.22
CA SER A 535 29.22 22.97 10.50
C SER A 535 30.06 21.71 10.30
N GLY A 536 29.42 20.53 10.22
CA GLY A 536 30.11 19.23 10.18
C GLY A 536 30.75 18.85 11.51
N LYS A 537 30.52 19.63 12.58
CA LYS A 537 31.07 19.35 13.90
C LYS A 537 30.43 18.10 14.48
N LYS A 538 31.25 17.15 14.95
CA LYS A 538 30.77 15.96 15.65
C LYS A 538 30.06 16.35 16.95
N LEU A 539 28.78 16.00 17.05
CA LEU A 539 27.94 16.20 18.24
C LEU A 539 28.15 15.06 19.23
N TRP A 540 28.08 13.82 18.74
CA TRP A 540 28.36 12.62 19.51
C TRP A 540 28.75 11.45 18.61
N GLU A 541 29.35 10.43 19.21
CA GLU A 541 29.55 9.12 18.61
C GLU A 541 29.27 8.01 19.63
N ARG A 542 28.75 6.88 19.18
CA ARG A 542 28.41 5.73 20.02
C ARG A 542 28.85 4.45 19.37
N LEU A 543 29.56 3.63 20.14
CA LEU A 543 29.95 2.31 19.73
C LEU A 543 28.87 1.33 20.17
N LEU A 544 28.23 0.65 19.23
CA LEU A 544 27.06 -0.18 19.48
C LEU A 544 27.21 -1.53 18.81
N ASP A 545 26.77 -2.57 19.51
CA ASP A 545 26.44 -3.85 18.90
C ASP A 545 25.05 -3.73 18.26
N LEU A 546 25.02 -3.87 16.94
CA LEU A 546 23.84 -3.77 16.08
C LEU A 546 23.57 -5.10 15.36
N THR A 547 24.12 -6.21 15.87
CA THR A 547 23.81 -7.57 15.39
C THR A 547 22.30 -7.74 15.26
N GLY A 548 21.81 -8.32 14.18
CA GLY A 548 20.37 -8.45 13.94
C GLY A 548 19.64 -7.20 13.41
N SER A 549 20.32 -6.05 13.36
CA SER A 549 19.77 -4.78 12.84
C SER A 549 20.10 -4.52 11.37
N GLY A 550 20.65 -5.51 10.64
CA GLY A 550 20.59 -5.54 9.18
C GLY A 550 21.87 -5.76 8.39
N GLY A 551 23.05 -5.84 9.02
CA GLY A 551 24.29 -6.18 8.32
C GLY A 551 24.59 -5.25 7.15
N ASP A 552 25.02 -5.82 6.03
CA ASP A 552 25.27 -5.06 4.78
C ASP A 552 24.08 -4.21 4.31
N GLY A 553 22.85 -4.62 4.67
CA GLY A 553 21.61 -3.90 4.37
C GLY A 553 21.12 -2.98 5.49
N MET A 554 21.96 -2.57 6.44
CA MET A 554 21.54 -1.68 7.52
C MET A 554 21.07 -0.32 6.99
N GLY A 555 19.86 0.07 7.35
CA GLY A 555 19.30 1.39 7.12
C GLY A 555 19.07 2.13 8.43
N THR A 556 18.88 3.45 8.32
CA THR A 556 18.45 4.29 9.43
C THR A 556 17.29 5.18 9.01
N ALA A 557 16.52 5.64 9.98
CA ALA A 557 15.50 6.67 9.77
C ALA A 557 15.39 7.56 11.00
N TYR A 558 15.02 8.82 10.80
CA TYR A 558 14.83 9.80 11.86
C TYR A 558 13.36 10.18 11.99
N GLN A 559 12.85 10.31 13.20
CA GLN A 559 11.56 10.93 13.45
C GLN A 559 11.47 11.36 14.92
N ASP A 560 11.00 12.58 15.17
CA ASP A 560 10.64 13.06 16.52
C ASP A 560 11.71 12.79 17.60
N GLY A 561 12.97 13.14 17.32
CA GLY A 561 14.09 12.96 18.25
C GLY A 561 14.62 11.52 18.38
N VAL A 562 14.13 10.58 17.57
CA VAL A 562 14.54 9.17 17.55
C VAL A 562 15.26 8.83 16.24
N LEU A 563 16.45 8.24 16.35
CA LEU A 563 17.14 7.58 15.25
C LEU A 563 16.89 6.08 15.35
N LEU A 564 16.13 5.54 14.39
CA LEU A 564 15.83 4.12 14.29
C LEU A 564 16.83 3.42 13.37
N ILE A 565 17.31 2.25 13.76
CA ILE A 565 18.24 1.40 13.01
C ILE A 565 17.56 0.06 12.71
N PHE A 566 17.61 -0.39 11.46
CA PHE A 566 16.90 -1.57 10.95
C PHE A 566 17.50 -2.11 9.66
N GLN A 567 16.98 -3.24 9.17
CA GLN A 567 17.38 -3.86 7.91
C GLN A 567 16.54 -3.32 6.73
N ASN A 568 17.21 -2.82 5.69
CA ASN A 568 16.65 -2.59 4.36
C ASN A 568 16.44 -3.92 3.65
N VAL A 569 15.28 -4.53 3.84
CA VAL A 569 14.95 -5.84 3.27
C VAL A 569 13.58 -5.87 2.62
N GLY A 570 13.44 -6.66 1.56
CA GLY A 570 12.15 -7.09 1.03
C GLY A 570 12.16 -8.61 0.99
N THR A 571 11.50 -9.27 1.95
CA THR A 571 11.53 -10.73 2.01
C THR A 571 10.80 -11.34 0.84
N HIS A 572 11.45 -12.15 0.00
CA HIS A 572 10.75 -12.81 -1.11
C HIS A 572 9.82 -13.93 -0.62
N ASP A 573 10.28 -14.67 0.39
CA ASP A 573 9.72 -15.91 0.90
C ASP A 573 8.98 -15.70 2.24
N ALA A 574 7.70 -15.34 2.20
CA ALA A 574 6.96 -15.06 3.44
C ALA A 574 6.75 -16.30 4.33
N TRP A 575 6.93 -17.52 3.82
CA TRP A 575 6.93 -18.74 4.63
C TRP A 575 8.01 -18.70 5.73
N ARG A 576 9.15 -18.01 5.49
CA ARG A 576 10.22 -17.82 6.49
C ARG A 576 9.71 -17.13 7.75
N PHE A 577 8.79 -16.19 7.57
CA PHE A 577 8.12 -15.51 8.68
C PHE A 577 7.21 -16.47 9.44
N GLN A 578 6.45 -17.29 8.71
CA GLN A 578 5.53 -18.28 9.27
C GLN A 578 6.23 -19.42 9.99
N GLU A 579 7.44 -19.79 9.58
CA GLU A 579 8.25 -20.79 10.29
C GLU A 579 9.09 -20.18 11.42
N GLY A 580 9.00 -18.86 11.63
CA GLY A 580 9.70 -18.17 12.72
C GLY A 580 11.19 -17.98 12.49
N SER A 581 11.71 -18.29 11.31
CA SER A 581 13.13 -18.13 10.96
C SER A 581 13.62 -16.67 10.91
N LEU A 582 12.70 -15.70 11.06
CA LEU A 582 12.99 -14.26 11.08
C LEU A 582 12.84 -13.65 12.49
N ARG A 583 12.60 -14.46 13.53
CA ARG A 583 12.39 -14.00 14.92
C ARG A 583 13.57 -13.26 15.52
N TRP A 584 14.76 -13.45 14.96
CA TRP A 584 15.95 -12.72 15.33
C TRP A 584 15.80 -11.22 15.04
N ARG A 585 15.36 -10.86 13.83
CA ARG A 585 15.31 -9.47 13.33
C ARG A 585 14.82 -8.45 14.35
N ARG A 586 15.69 -7.47 14.60
CA ARG A 586 15.48 -6.43 15.60
C ARG A 586 15.47 -5.02 15.03
N LEU A 587 14.96 -4.14 15.87
CA LEU A 587 15.07 -2.70 15.72
C LEU A 587 15.83 -2.15 16.93
N THR A 588 16.67 -1.15 16.68
CA THR A 588 17.38 -0.41 17.72
C THR A 588 17.01 1.07 17.59
N ALA A 589 16.47 1.67 18.65
CA ALA A 589 16.12 3.09 18.68
C ALA A 589 17.10 3.86 19.57
N LEU A 590 17.63 4.96 19.05
CA LEU A 590 18.56 5.85 19.76
C LEU A 590 17.94 7.24 19.93
N SER A 591 18.27 7.91 21.03
CA SER A 591 18.02 9.34 21.15
C SER A 591 18.91 10.10 20.18
N ALA A 592 18.33 10.84 19.25
CA ALA A 592 19.08 11.64 18.29
C ALA A 592 19.94 12.73 18.96
N LYS A 593 19.51 13.20 20.14
CA LYS A 593 20.21 14.25 20.90
C LYS A 593 21.57 13.79 21.44
N ASN A 594 21.70 12.54 21.88
CA ASN A 594 22.89 12.08 22.61
C ASN A 594 23.33 10.64 22.29
N GLY A 595 22.66 9.95 21.37
CA GLY A 595 22.98 8.58 20.96
C GLY A 595 22.69 7.49 21.99
N ASN A 596 22.03 7.81 23.12
CA ASN A 596 21.68 6.79 24.10
C ASN A 596 20.64 5.83 23.50
N VAL A 597 20.81 4.53 23.73
CA VAL A 597 19.82 3.52 23.33
C VAL A 597 18.55 3.73 24.16
N LEU A 598 17.43 3.96 23.48
CA LEU A 598 16.11 4.10 24.07
C LEU A 598 15.50 2.72 24.33
N TRP A 599 15.55 1.86 23.31
CA TRP A 599 15.13 0.47 23.36
C TRP A 599 15.77 -0.32 22.21
N SER A 600 15.96 -1.63 22.42
CA SER A 600 16.45 -2.56 21.40
C SER A 600 15.90 -3.95 21.67
N HIS A 601 15.07 -4.48 20.77
CA HIS A 601 14.57 -5.84 20.88
C HIS A 601 14.14 -6.42 19.52
N PRO A 602 14.07 -7.75 19.38
CA PRO A 602 13.47 -8.38 18.21
C PRO A 602 12.02 -7.96 18.04
N VAL A 603 11.59 -7.79 16.80
CA VAL A 603 10.18 -7.50 16.49
C VAL A 603 9.60 -8.38 15.39
N ASN A 604 10.42 -9.26 14.78
CA ASN A 604 10.05 -10.18 13.71
C ASN A 604 9.25 -9.48 12.59
N TYR A 605 9.94 -8.93 11.59
CA TYR A 605 9.34 -8.17 10.50
C TYR A 605 9.81 -8.65 9.11
N ASN A 606 8.93 -8.53 8.12
CA ASN A 606 9.15 -9.04 6.76
C ASN A 606 9.91 -8.07 5.85
N VAL A 607 9.56 -6.79 5.90
CA VAL A 607 10.09 -5.78 4.98
C VAL A 607 10.59 -4.58 5.75
N ARG A 608 11.44 -3.77 5.09
CA ARG A 608 11.96 -2.51 5.62
C ARG A 608 10.85 -1.73 6.35
N PRO A 609 11.07 -1.33 7.61
CA PRO A 609 10.10 -0.53 8.36
C PRO A 609 9.72 0.78 7.67
N VAL A 610 8.48 1.23 7.88
CA VAL A 610 7.97 2.54 7.45
C VAL A 610 7.57 3.34 8.68
N ILE A 611 7.93 4.62 8.75
CA ILE A 611 7.62 5.48 9.91
C ILE A 611 6.56 6.52 9.52
N VAL A 612 5.47 6.58 10.28
CA VAL A 612 4.43 7.61 10.14
C VAL A 612 4.09 8.16 11.52
N GLY A 613 4.46 9.41 11.78
CA GLY A 613 4.36 9.99 13.12
C GLY A 613 5.08 9.10 14.15
N ASN A 614 4.39 8.72 15.21
CA ASN A 614 4.96 7.88 16.27
C ASN A 614 4.83 6.36 16.01
N GLN A 615 4.44 5.95 14.81
CA GLN A 615 4.23 4.54 14.47
C GLN A 615 5.30 4.03 13.52
N ILE A 616 5.86 2.87 13.84
CA ILE A 616 6.70 2.07 12.96
C ILE A 616 5.84 0.93 12.41
N PHE A 617 5.60 0.90 11.11
CA PHE A 617 5.02 -0.25 10.44
C PHE A 617 6.11 -1.28 10.19
N ILE A 618 6.01 -2.38 10.93
CA ILE A 618 6.88 -3.54 10.88
C ILE A 618 6.08 -4.72 10.34
N GLU A 619 5.97 -4.81 9.02
CA GLU A 619 5.07 -5.78 8.37
C GLU A 619 5.22 -7.16 9.00
N PRO A 620 4.14 -7.73 9.56
CA PRO A 620 2.72 -7.38 9.31
C PRO A 620 2.03 -6.55 10.41
N ARG A 621 2.78 -5.94 11.31
CA ARG A 621 2.29 -5.22 12.49
C ARG A 621 2.72 -3.76 12.47
N ALA A 622 2.37 -3.04 13.53
CA ALA A 622 2.94 -1.76 13.86
C ALA A 622 3.37 -1.72 15.33
N CYS A 623 4.38 -0.92 15.65
CA CYS A 623 4.78 -0.62 17.01
C CYS A 623 5.01 0.89 17.21
N ASP A 624 5.06 1.31 18.47
CA ASP A 624 5.37 2.68 18.86
C ASP A 624 6.88 2.98 18.69
N LEU A 625 7.20 4.13 18.11
CA LEU A 625 8.57 4.56 17.80
C LEU A 625 9.44 4.73 19.05
N HIS A 626 8.86 5.26 20.13
CA HIS A 626 9.59 5.63 21.35
C HIS A 626 9.78 4.46 22.31
N THR A 627 8.94 3.42 22.21
CA THR A 627 8.91 2.32 23.17
C THR A 627 9.04 0.93 22.57
N GLY A 628 8.89 0.76 21.24
CA GLY A 628 8.88 -0.54 20.57
C GLY A 628 7.63 -1.39 20.85
N LYS A 629 6.67 -0.89 21.64
CA LYS A 629 5.45 -1.64 22.00
C LYS A 629 4.53 -1.84 20.79
N ILE A 630 4.09 -3.09 20.59
CA ILE A 630 3.15 -3.45 19.52
C ILE A 630 1.84 -2.68 19.68
N LYS A 631 1.36 -2.06 18.59
CA LYS A 631 0.07 -1.40 18.51
C LYS A 631 -1.04 -2.44 18.65
N MET A 632 -2.00 -2.19 19.52
CA MET A 632 -3.17 -3.04 19.74
C MET A 632 -4.41 -2.42 19.08
N ARG A 633 -5.44 -3.24 18.85
CA ARG A 633 -6.79 -2.84 18.42
C ARG A 633 -7.84 -3.69 19.11
N SER A 634 -9.07 -3.19 19.11
CA SER A 634 -10.24 -3.98 19.50
C SER A 634 -10.59 -4.99 18.40
N HIS A 635 -10.66 -6.28 18.72
CA HIS A 635 -11.16 -7.30 17.82
C HIS A 635 -12.60 -6.96 17.41
N PRO A 636 -12.95 -6.94 16.11
CA PRO A 636 -14.23 -6.43 15.62
C PRO A 636 -15.44 -7.24 16.12
N ILE A 637 -15.21 -8.50 16.53
CA ILE A 637 -16.28 -9.41 16.95
C ILE A 637 -16.41 -9.54 18.47
N THR A 638 -15.28 -9.61 19.18
CA THR A 638 -15.28 -9.92 20.63
C THR A 638 -15.00 -8.69 21.48
N GLY A 639 -14.46 -7.61 20.90
CA GLY A 639 -14.03 -6.43 21.64
C GLY A 639 -12.71 -6.60 22.41
N LYS A 640 -12.10 -7.79 22.41
CA LYS A 640 -10.82 -8.06 23.09
C LYS A 640 -9.69 -7.30 22.41
N GLN A 641 -8.70 -6.85 23.17
CA GLN A 641 -7.50 -6.26 22.59
C GLN A 641 -6.66 -7.34 21.90
N VAL A 642 -6.36 -7.14 20.63
CA VAL A 642 -5.50 -7.99 19.80
C VAL A 642 -4.46 -7.12 19.10
N PRO A 643 -3.31 -7.65 18.68
CA PRO A 643 -2.37 -6.89 17.87
C PRO A 643 -3.03 -6.29 16.63
N TRP A 644 -2.65 -5.05 16.30
CA TRP A 644 -3.03 -4.43 15.04
C TRP A 644 -2.17 -5.03 13.92
N GLU A 645 -2.82 -5.52 12.88
CA GLU A 645 -2.18 -6.31 11.82
C GLU A 645 -2.77 -6.00 10.45
N TYR A 646 -1.90 -6.13 9.46
CA TYR A 646 -2.22 -6.10 8.04
C TYR A 646 -1.42 -7.18 7.31
N LEU A 647 -1.87 -7.59 6.13
CA LEU A 647 -1.25 -8.70 5.41
C LEU A 647 -0.80 -8.28 4.01
N ARG A 648 0.25 -8.96 3.53
CA ARG A 648 0.67 -8.97 2.14
C ARG A 648 0.50 -10.37 1.54
N PRO A 649 -0.65 -10.64 0.91
CA PRO A 649 -0.81 -11.83 0.09
C PRO A 649 0.24 -11.90 -1.04
N GLY A 650 0.82 -13.08 -1.29
CA GLY A 650 1.74 -13.30 -2.41
C GLY A 650 3.20 -12.94 -2.20
N HIS A 651 3.86 -12.48 -3.27
CA HIS A 651 5.28 -12.15 -3.26
C HIS A 651 5.57 -10.91 -2.41
N THR A 652 6.53 -11.04 -1.49
CA THR A 652 6.80 -10.04 -0.44
C THR A 652 8.08 -9.23 -0.68
N CYS A 653 8.74 -9.37 -1.84
CA CYS A 653 10.07 -8.82 -2.10
C CYS A 653 10.18 -7.29 -2.26
N ALA A 654 9.05 -6.57 -2.34
CA ALA A 654 9.04 -5.11 -2.45
C ALA A 654 8.68 -4.47 -1.11
N ILE A 655 9.31 -3.33 -0.78
CA ILE A 655 9.02 -2.61 0.45
C ILE A 655 7.73 -1.77 0.36
N SER A 656 7.24 -1.33 1.52
CA SER A 656 6.07 -0.45 1.62
C SER A 656 6.47 1.02 1.54
N SER A 657 5.53 1.83 1.09
CA SER A 657 5.57 3.30 1.20
C SER A 657 4.30 3.79 1.89
N ALA A 658 4.30 5.03 2.38
CA ALA A 658 3.13 5.58 3.04
C ALA A 658 2.85 7.05 2.70
N SER A 659 1.59 7.41 2.93
CA SER A 659 1.14 8.77 3.19
C SER A 659 0.89 8.91 4.69
N ALA A 660 0.35 10.06 5.12
CA ALA A 660 -0.10 10.21 6.50
C ALA A 660 -1.25 9.27 6.90
N ASN A 661 -1.98 8.67 5.95
CA ASN A 661 -3.23 7.93 6.21
C ASN A 661 -3.22 6.48 5.72
N MET A 662 -2.39 6.15 4.73
CA MET A 662 -2.45 4.86 4.03
C MET A 662 -1.06 4.29 3.73
N LEU A 663 -0.98 2.95 3.74
CA LEU A 663 0.16 2.16 3.24
C LEU A 663 -0.07 1.73 1.80
N PHE A 664 0.99 1.71 1.00
CA PHE A 664 1.00 1.24 -0.38
C PHE A 664 2.12 0.24 -0.60
N TYR A 665 1.78 -0.91 -1.19
CA TYR A 665 2.73 -1.99 -1.35
C TYR A 665 2.32 -2.99 -2.42
N ARG A 666 3.25 -3.90 -2.74
CA ARG A 666 3.04 -4.97 -3.72
C ARG A 666 2.56 -6.25 -3.05
N SER A 667 1.45 -6.79 -3.54
CA SER A 667 0.84 -8.04 -3.08
C SER A 667 0.27 -8.78 -4.30
N PHE A 668 1.15 -9.44 -5.06
CA PHE A 668 0.97 -9.82 -6.49
C PHE A 668 0.72 -8.62 -7.42
N SER A 669 -0.37 -7.90 -7.19
CA SER A 669 -0.75 -6.63 -7.79
C SER A 669 -0.58 -5.49 -6.77
N THR A 670 -1.29 -4.39 -6.96
CA THR A 670 -1.23 -3.23 -6.07
C THR A 670 -2.08 -3.48 -4.82
N ALA A 671 -1.51 -3.28 -3.64
CA ALA A 671 -2.21 -3.34 -2.37
C ALA A 671 -2.19 -1.97 -1.68
N ILE A 672 -3.33 -1.63 -1.09
CA ILE A 672 -3.55 -0.39 -0.37
C ILE A 672 -4.19 -0.74 0.97
N TYR A 673 -3.66 -0.19 2.06
CA TYR A 673 -4.22 -0.35 3.39
C TYR A 673 -4.47 1.02 4.02
N ASP A 674 -5.73 1.32 4.34
CA ASP A 674 -6.12 2.52 5.08
C ASP A 674 -5.98 2.26 6.58
N PHE A 675 -4.86 2.68 7.16
CA PHE A 675 -4.60 2.50 8.59
C PHE A 675 -5.21 3.61 9.45
N SER A 676 -5.63 4.73 8.85
CA SER A 676 -6.32 5.82 9.54
C SER A 676 -7.71 5.39 10.00
N GLU A 677 -8.43 4.67 9.14
CA GLU A 677 -9.77 4.15 9.41
C GLU A 677 -9.78 2.64 9.69
N ASP A 678 -8.64 1.96 9.55
CA ASP A 678 -8.48 0.51 9.75
C ASP A 678 -9.54 -0.27 8.95
N ARG A 679 -9.60 -0.02 7.63
CA ARG A 679 -10.68 -0.53 6.75
C ARG A 679 -10.37 -1.92 6.16
N GLY A 680 -9.17 -2.45 6.38
CA GLY A 680 -8.72 -3.72 5.80
C GLY A 680 -7.99 -3.55 4.46
N LEU A 681 -7.58 -4.67 3.88
CA LEU A 681 -6.76 -4.73 2.67
C LEU A 681 -7.60 -4.50 1.40
N VAL A 682 -7.21 -3.52 0.58
CA VAL A 682 -7.72 -3.30 -0.78
C VAL A 682 -6.71 -3.81 -1.79
N LEU A 683 -7.15 -4.68 -2.70
CA LEU A 683 -6.37 -5.11 -3.86
C LEU A 683 -6.83 -4.35 -5.11
N PHE A 684 -5.91 -3.65 -5.75
CA PHE A 684 -6.11 -2.95 -7.01
C PHE A 684 -5.38 -3.73 -8.13
N GLY A 685 -6.14 -4.55 -8.86
CA GLY A 685 -5.63 -5.41 -9.93
C GLY A 685 -5.26 -4.64 -11.21
N GLY A 686 -4.56 -5.32 -12.12
CA GLY A 686 -4.28 -4.85 -13.49
C GLY A 686 -2.95 -4.12 -13.68
N ILE A 687 -2.39 -3.52 -12.63
CA ILE A 687 -1.05 -2.89 -12.61
C ILE A 687 -0.24 -3.44 -11.43
N ARG A 688 1.06 -3.64 -11.64
CA ARG A 688 1.98 -4.24 -10.68
C ARG A 688 3.09 -3.26 -10.28
N PRO A 689 3.30 -3.00 -8.97
CA PRO A 689 4.45 -2.24 -8.50
C PRO A 689 5.79 -2.93 -8.76
N GLY A 690 6.88 -2.17 -8.70
CA GLY A 690 8.25 -2.66 -8.87
C GLY A 690 8.70 -3.60 -7.74
N CYS A 691 9.99 -3.94 -7.72
CA CYS A 691 10.59 -4.70 -6.61
C CYS A 691 11.16 -3.79 -5.49
N TRP A 692 10.99 -2.48 -5.60
CA TRP A 692 11.37 -1.48 -4.59
C TRP A 692 10.30 -0.37 -4.53
N ILE A 693 10.64 0.86 -4.14
CA ILE A 693 9.67 1.98 -4.08
C ILE A 693 9.44 2.59 -5.47
N ASN A 694 8.21 2.48 -5.96
CA ASN A 694 7.72 3.23 -7.12
C ASN A 694 6.26 3.72 -6.95
N MET A 695 5.65 3.50 -5.79
CA MET A 695 4.40 4.14 -5.39
C MET A 695 4.74 5.20 -4.36
N ILE A 696 4.42 6.46 -4.63
CA ILE A 696 4.78 7.58 -3.75
C ILE A 696 3.58 8.49 -3.55
N ALA A 697 3.38 9.00 -2.34
CA ALA A 697 2.39 10.03 -2.06
C ALA A 697 3.07 11.41 -2.14
N ALA A 698 2.59 12.28 -3.03
CA ALA A 698 3.09 13.64 -3.20
C ALA A 698 2.09 14.49 -4.01
N ASN A 699 2.15 15.82 -3.86
CA ASN A 699 1.29 16.78 -4.55
C ASN A 699 -0.22 16.55 -4.31
N GLY A 700 -0.60 15.83 -3.25
CA GLY A 700 -1.98 15.47 -2.93
C GLY A 700 -2.53 14.27 -3.70
N VAL A 701 -1.66 13.52 -4.39
CA VAL A 701 -2.02 12.34 -5.20
C VAL A 701 -1.06 11.17 -4.95
N LEU A 702 -1.54 9.95 -5.16
CA LEU A 702 -0.70 8.75 -5.16
C LEU A 702 -0.17 8.54 -6.57
N LEU A 703 1.12 8.74 -6.74
CA LEU A 703 1.84 8.59 -8.00
C LEU A 703 2.43 7.19 -8.08
N PHE A 704 2.23 6.53 -9.21
CA PHE A 704 2.67 5.17 -9.43
C PHE A 704 3.24 5.04 -10.85
N PRO A 705 4.46 5.55 -11.10
CA PRO A 705 5.14 5.34 -12.37
C PRO A 705 5.43 3.86 -12.66
N GLU A 706 5.51 3.55 -13.95
CA GLU A 706 5.86 2.23 -14.47
C GLU A 706 7.19 1.74 -13.88
N ALA A 707 7.20 0.53 -13.31
CA ALA A 707 8.42 -0.10 -12.78
C ALA A 707 8.42 -1.62 -12.99
N SER A 708 7.67 -2.11 -13.98
CA SER A 708 7.51 -3.52 -14.31
C SER A 708 8.32 -3.94 -15.54
N SER A 709 9.15 -3.06 -16.10
CA SER A 709 10.12 -3.37 -17.15
C SER A 709 10.85 -4.70 -16.91
N GLY A 710 10.94 -5.51 -17.97
CA GLY A 710 11.47 -6.87 -17.95
C GLY A 710 10.51 -7.97 -17.47
N CYS A 711 9.28 -7.63 -17.05
CA CYS A 711 8.31 -8.61 -16.52
C CYS A 711 7.56 -9.35 -17.64
N THR A 712 7.37 -10.66 -17.47
CA THR A 712 6.59 -11.51 -18.39
C THR A 712 5.24 -11.95 -17.81
N CYS A 713 4.85 -11.42 -16.64
CA CYS A 713 3.57 -11.74 -16.02
C CYS A 713 2.40 -11.12 -16.80
N SER A 714 1.24 -11.77 -16.74
CA SER A 714 -0.01 -11.38 -17.42
C SER A 714 -0.70 -10.15 -16.80
N PHE A 715 0.04 -9.09 -16.46
CA PHE A 715 -0.58 -7.82 -16.08
C PHE A 715 -0.85 -7.00 -17.36
N PRO A 716 -2.10 -6.65 -17.67
CA PRO A 716 -2.48 -6.10 -18.97
C PRO A 716 -1.97 -4.66 -19.20
N LEU A 717 -1.52 -3.96 -18.16
CA LEU A 717 -1.18 -2.54 -18.23
C LEU A 717 0.28 -2.29 -17.78
N ARG A 718 1.13 -1.85 -18.72
CA ARG A 718 2.51 -1.38 -18.49
C ARG A 718 2.59 0.13 -18.69
N CYS A 719 2.01 0.86 -17.76
CA CYS A 719 1.91 2.31 -17.80
C CYS A 719 1.99 2.88 -16.39
N SER A 720 2.18 4.19 -16.31
CA SER A 720 2.08 4.95 -15.07
C SER A 720 0.61 5.15 -14.69
N LEU A 721 0.32 5.14 -13.39
CA LEU A 721 -1.02 5.33 -12.82
C LEU A 721 -0.97 6.43 -11.76
N VAL A 722 -2.02 7.25 -11.68
CA VAL A 722 -2.18 8.21 -10.58
C VAL A 722 -3.57 8.08 -9.97
N LEU A 723 -3.60 7.97 -8.63
CA LEU A 723 -4.82 7.89 -7.85
C LEU A 723 -5.01 9.14 -6.99
N LYS A 724 -6.27 9.53 -6.82
CA LYS A 724 -6.71 10.70 -6.06
C LYS A 724 -7.79 10.29 -5.06
N HIS A 725 -7.86 10.96 -3.91
CA HIS A 725 -9.03 10.88 -3.03
C HIS A 725 -10.29 11.39 -3.76
N LYS A 726 -11.32 10.54 -3.86
CA LYS A 726 -12.62 10.88 -4.45
C LYS A 726 -13.71 10.70 -3.40
N SER A 727 -14.04 11.75 -2.65
CA SER A 727 -15.00 11.69 -1.53
C SER A 727 -16.38 11.14 -1.90
N LYS A 728 -16.85 11.37 -3.14
CA LYS A 728 -18.11 10.84 -3.67
C LYS A 728 -18.02 9.38 -4.14
N ARG A 729 -16.83 8.79 -4.19
CA ARG A 729 -16.62 7.41 -4.62
C ARG A 729 -16.98 6.48 -3.46
N PRO A 730 -17.76 5.41 -3.69
CA PRO A 730 -17.99 4.42 -2.64
C PRO A 730 -16.69 3.72 -2.21
N GLN A 731 -16.64 3.34 -0.93
CA GLN A 731 -15.51 2.58 -0.40
C GLN A 731 -15.35 1.25 -1.16
N PRO A 732 -14.11 0.84 -1.47
CA PRO A 732 -13.87 -0.48 -2.05
C PRO A 732 -14.18 -1.59 -1.03
N TRP A 733 -14.53 -2.75 -1.55
CA TRP A 733 -14.54 -4.00 -0.78
C TRP A 733 -13.13 -4.32 -0.26
N THR A 734 -13.03 -4.82 0.96
CA THR A 734 -11.76 -5.12 1.61
C THR A 734 -11.71 -6.55 2.14
N VAL A 735 -10.50 -7.03 2.45
CA VAL A 735 -10.34 -8.21 3.29
C VAL A 735 -9.90 -7.74 4.66
N PHE A 736 -10.74 -7.92 5.67
CA PHE A 736 -10.38 -7.59 7.04
C PHE A 736 -9.57 -8.72 7.65
N ILE A 737 -8.41 -8.38 8.21
CA ILE A 737 -7.55 -9.32 8.93
C ILE A 737 -7.79 -9.08 10.41
N ALA A 738 -8.17 -10.10 11.16
CA ALA A 738 -8.18 -10.10 12.62
C ALA A 738 -7.85 -11.50 13.13
N HIS A 739 -6.95 -11.58 14.09
CA HIS A 739 -6.60 -12.81 14.77
C HIS A 739 -7.12 -12.83 16.20
N GLY A 740 -7.11 -14.02 16.78
CA GLY A 740 -7.63 -14.28 18.12
C GLY A 740 -8.97 -14.99 18.07
N ALA A 741 -9.50 -15.25 19.26
CA ALA A 741 -10.78 -15.94 19.38
C ALA A 741 -11.93 -15.07 18.86
N MET A 742 -12.85 -15.74 18.16
CA MET A 742 -14.09 -15.16 17.64
C MET A 742 -15.20 -15.12 18.69
N SER A 743 -14.99 -15.76 19.84
CA SER A 743 -15.92 -15.83 20.96
C SER A 743 -15.26 -15.38 22.30
N PRO A 744 -16.07 -14.96 23.29
CA PRO A 744 -17.51 -14.74 23.19
C PRO A 744 -17.82 -13.53 22.29
N VAL A 745 -18.85 -13.65 21.45
CA VAL A 745 -19.24 -12.58 20.53
C VAL A 745 -19.81 -11.40 21.32
N LYS A 746 -19.29 -10.21 21.04
CA LYS A 746 -19.86 -8.92 21.47
C LYS A 746 -20.74 -8.32 20.37
N HIS A 747 -20.26 -8.34 19.13
CA HIS A 747 -21.00 -7.82 17.97
C HIS A 747 -20.55 -8.56 16.71
N PHE A 748 -21.46 -9.19 15.99
CA PHE A 748 -21.14 -9.91 14.77
C PHE A 748 -22.09 -9.50 13.65
N ALA A 749 -21.57 -8.85 12.63
CA ALA A 749 -22.33 -8.33 11.49
C ALA A 749 -21.88 -9.03 10.20
N ILE A 750 -22.84 -9.62 9.48
CA ILE A 750 -22.62 -10.50 8.33
C ILE A 750 -23.44 -9.98 7.15
N ASN A 751 -22.78 -9.79 6.02
CA ASN A 751 -23.41 -9.46 4.74
C ASN A 751 -23.41 -10.70 3.84
N LEU A 752 -24.59 -11.28 3.62
CA LEU A 752 -24.75 -12.53 2.87
C LEU A 752 -24.54 -12.26 1.37
N GLY A 753 -23.81 -13.14 0.70
CA GLY A 753 -23.47 -13.04 -0.72
C GLY A 753 -22.49 -11.92 -1.10
N ALA A 754 -22.06 -11.09 -0.15
CA ALA A 754 -21.15 -9.98 -0.45
C ALA A 754 -19.80 -10.47 -1.01
N PRO A 755 -19.17 -9.72 -1.93
CA PRO A 755 -17.93 -10.16 -2.57
C PRO A 755 -16.69 -10.05 -1.66
N ALA A 756 -16.73 -9.21 -0.62
CA ALA A 756 -15.73 -9.15 0.46
C ALA A 756 -16.29 -8.35 1.66
N ASP A 757 -15.43 -8.05 2.64
CA ASP A 757 -15.82 -7.31 3.84
C ASP A 757 -15.98 -5.82 3.55
N MET A 758 -16.77 -5.14 4.39
CA MET A 758 -16.90 -3.68 4.34
C MET A 758 -16.98 -3.10 5.75
N LYS A 759 -16.18 -2.07 6.01
CA LYS A 759 -16.28 -1.28 7.24
C LYS A 759 -17.11 -0.03 6.99
N ASP A 760 -18.19 0.12 7.75
CA ASP A 760 -19.09 1.26 7.63
C ASP A 760 -18.60 2.49 8.42
N ASP A 761 -19.28 3.62 8.27
CA ASP A 761 -18.90 4.88 8.93
C ASP A 761 -19.16 4.88 10.45
N LYS A 762 -19.86 3.88 10.98
CA LYS A 762 -19.96 3.61 12.42
C LYS A 762 -18.81 2.72 12.91
N LYS A 763 -17.80 2.50 12.07
CA LYS A 763 -16.63 1.64 12.32
C LYS A 763 -16.96 0.17 12.51
N GLN A 764 -18.17 -0.26 12.13
CA GLN A 764 -18.55 -1.67 12.17
C GLN A 764 -18.01 -2.39 10.94
N VAL A 765 -17.38 -3.54 11.16
CA VAL A 765 -16.98 -4.45 10.07
C VAL A 765 -18.14 -5.39 9.79
N TRP A 766 -18.59 -5.40 8.54
CA TRP A 766 -19.56 -6.34 7.99
C TRP A 766 -18.81 -7.40 7.20
N PHE A 767 -18.84 -8.63 7.70
CA PHE A 767 -18.12 -9.75 7.11
C PHE A 767 -18.92 -10.38 5.97
N ALA A 768 -18.28 -10.64 4.84
CA ALA A 768 -18.92 -11.37 3.76
C ALA A 768 -19.16 -12.84 4.13
N TYR A 769 -20.33 -13.39 3.79
CA TYR A 769 -20.59 -14.83 3.89
C TYR A 769 -21.32 -15.38 2.65
N PRO A 770 -20.85 -16.48 2.02
CA PRO A 770 -19.67 -17.25 2.37
C PRO A 770 -18.41 -16.38 2.27
N ASN A 771 -17.45 -16.58 3.17
CA ASN A 771 -16.23 -15.79 3.13
C ASN A 771 -15.52 -16.02 1.78
N PRO A 772 -14.94 -14.98 1.17
CA PRO A 772 -14.16 -15.14 -0.06
C PRO A 772 -13.05 -16.17 0.15
N LYS A 773 -12.95 -17.13 -0.77
CA LYS A 773 -11.84 -18.09 -0.76
C LYS A 773 -10.55 -17.35 -1.10
N THR A 774 -9.57 -17.44 -0.20
CA THR A 774 -8.25 -16.80 -0.35
C THR A 774 -7.14 -17.84 -0.53
N GLU A 775 -7.52 -19.07 -0.88
CA GLU A 775 -6.67 -20.20 -1.23
C GLU A 775 -6.36 -20.17 -2.74
N TYR A 776 -5.16 -19.74 -3.11
CA TYR A 776 -4.67 -19.78 -4.50
C TYR A 776 -3.23 -20.33 -4.55
N LEU A 777 -2.86 -20.93 -5.68
CA LEU A 777 -1.51 -21.46 -5.93
C LEU A 777 -0.46 -20.34 -5.73
N SER A 778 0.59 -20.60 -4.95
CA SER A 778 1.70 -19.67 -4.57
C SER A 778 1.42 -18.61 -3.48
N ASN A 779 0.28 -18.65 -2.79
CA ASN A 779 0.09 -17.79 -1.61
C ASN A 779 0.79 -18.40 -0.37
N ASN A 780 1.65 -17.62 0.29
CA ASN A 780 2.28 -18.01 1.56
C ASN A 780 1.24 -18.10 2.69
N TYR A 781 0.13 -17.37 2.62
CA TYR A 781 -0.88 -17.29 3.68
C TYR A 781 -2.18 -18.00 3.29
N PRO A 782 -2.34 -19.31 3.60
CA PRO A 782 -3.53 -20.06 3.19
C PRO A 782 -4.78 -19.47 3.84
N ASN A 783 -5.82 -19.26 3.01
CA ASN A 783 -7.15 -18.83 3.42
C ASN A 783 -7.22 -17.65 4.42
N TYR A 784 -6.48 -16.56 4.17
CA TYR A 784 -6.49 -15.37 5.03
C TYR A 784 -7.82 -14.60 5.09
N GLY A 785 -7.98 -13.80 6.15
CA GLY A 785 -9.20 -13.08 6.50
C GLY A 785 -9.87 -13.66 7.74
N VAL A 786 -10.92 -13.01 8.24
CA VAL A 786 -11.73 -13.57 9.32
C VAL A 786 -12.62 -14.68 8.77
N LYS A 787 -12.40 -15.94 9.18
CA LYS A 787 -13.11 -17.12 8.67
C LYS A 787 -14.08 -17.70 9.69
N PHE A 788 -15.26 -18.09 9.21
CA PHE A 788 -16.29 -18.74 10.00
C PHE A 788 -17.23 -19.53 9.08
N ASP A 789 -17.91 -20.53 9.65
CA ASP A 789 -18.95 -21.31 8.97
C ASP A 789 -20.28 -21.09 9.70
N LEU A 790 -21.34 -20.82 8.96
CA LEU A 790 -22.70 -20.68 9.50
C LEU A 790 -23.52 -21.97 9.34
N HIS A 791 -22.92 -23.05 8.83
CA HIS A 791 -23.57 -24.34 8.58
C HIS A 791 -24.90 -24.18 7.83
N ASP A 792 -24.89 -23.33 6.80
CA ASP A 792 -26.10 -22.92 6.11
C ASP A 792 -26.72 -24.08 5.31
N LYS A 793 -28.05 -24.10 5.30
CA LYS A 793 -28.86 -25.01 4.49
C LYS A 793 -29.71 -24.22 3.53
N ILE A 794 -29.44 -24.42 2.24
CA ILE A 794 -30.11 -23.71 1.16
C ILE A 794 -30.97 -24.71 0.39
N LEU A 795 -32.17 -24.27 0.00
CA LEU A 795 -33.07 -25.03 -0.85
C LEU A 795 -32.45 -25.29 -2.23
N LEU A 796 -32.74 -26.46 -2.79
CA LEU A 796 -32.14 -26.91 -4.05
C LEU A 796 -32.41 -25.91 -5.20
N GLY A 797 -31.37 -25.57 -5.96
CA GLY A 797 -31.46 -24.66 -7.11
C GLY A 797 -31.46 -23.16 -6.75
N MET A 798 -31.20 -22.82 -5.50
CA MET A 798 -31.10 -21.44 -5.00
C MET A 798 -29.70 -21.16 -4.44
N GLY A 799 -29.45 -19.98 -3.90
CA GLY A 799 -28.12 -19.63 -3.40
C GLY A 799 -27.87 -18.16 -3.15
N TYR A 800 -26.59 -17.88 -2.92
CA TYR A 800 -26.07 -16.54 -2.75
C TYR A 800 -26.08 -15.76 -4.07
N PHE A 801 -26.32 -14.46 -3.98
CA PHE A 801 -26.27 -13.54 -5.10
C PHE A 801 -25.56 -12.25 -4.70
N CYS A 802 -24.99 -11.57 -5.70
CA CYS A 802 -24.46 -10.22 -5.56
C CYS A 802 -24.61 -9.44 -6.86
N SER A 803 -24.71 -8.11 -6.72
CA SER A 803 -24.78 -7.15 -7.81
C SER A 803 -24.03 -5.87 -7.42
N ASP A 804 -23.57 -5.10 -8.41
CA ASP A 804 -22.85 -3.86 -8.13
C ASP A 804 -23.78 -2.83 -7.46
N PHE A 805 -23.29 -2.24 -6.39
CA PHE A 805 -24.03 -1.28 -5.58
C PHE A 805 -23.75 0.17 -5.98
N LYS A 806 -22.67 0.44 -6.73
CA LYS A 806 -22.15 1.81 -6.97
C LYS A 806 -23.11 2.72 -7.73
N SER A 807 -24.08 2.15 -8.47
CA SER A 807 -25.11 2.88 -9.21
C SER A 807 -26.53 2.48 -8.78
N THR A 808 -26.66 1.80 -7.63
CA THR A 808 -27.92 1.24 -7.15
C THR A 808 -28.41 2.00 -5.93
N THR A 809 -29.65 2.48 -5.99
CA THR A 809 -30.35 3.09 -4.85
C THR A 809 -31.35 2.10 -4.28
N ILE A 810 -31.31 1.89 -2.96
CA ILE A 810 -32.29 1.09 -2.23
C ILE A 810 -33.04 2.03 -1.30
N GLU A 811 -34.36 2.10 -1.43
CA GLU A 811 -35.16 3.02 -0.62
C GLU A 811 -35.16 2.58 0.85
N GLY A 812 -34.93 3.54 1.74
CA GLY A 812 -34.83 3.32 3.19
C GLY A 812 -33.44 2.91 3.71
N SER A 813 -32.40 2.91 2.86
CA SER A 813 -31.01 2.68 3.30
C SER A 813 -29.99 3.54 2.56
N GLU A 814 -29.08 4.15 3.32
CA GLU A 814 -27.87 4.81 2.79
C GLU A 814 -26.73 3.81 2.49
N LYS A 815 -26.94 2.53 2.78
CA LYS A 815 -26.00 1.43 2.59
C LYS A 815 -26.55 0.42 1.58
N PRO A 816 -26.66 0.78 0.30
CA PRO A 816 -27.21 -0.12 -0.72
C PRO A 816 -26.42 -1.44 -0.83
N TRP A 817 -25.12 -1.42 -0.53
CA TRP A 817 -24.24 -2.59 -0.53
C TRP A 817 -24.62 -3.68 0.50
N LEU A 818 -25.44 -3.37 1.51
CA LEU A 818 -26.01 -4.39 2.41
C LEU A 818 -27.19 -5.15 1.80
N PHE A 819 -27.75 -4.66 0.69
CA PHE A 819 -29.00 -5.16 0.10
C PHE A 819 -28.88 -5.49 -1.39
N THR A 820 -27.72 -5.24 -2.02
CA THR A 820 -27.38 -5.69 -3.37
C THR A 820 -26.74 -7.08 -3.40
N SER A 821 -26.53 -7.68 -2.23
CA SER A 821 -26.16 -9.08 -2.03
C SER A 821 -27.10 -9.74 -1.04
N GLY A 822 -27.19 -11.07 -1.10
CA GLY A 822 -27.99 -11.85 -0.17
C GLY A 822 -27.98 -13.34 -0.49
N CYS A 823 -28.94 -14.06 0.08
CA CYS A 823 -29.21 -15.47 -0.22
C CYS A 823 -30.71 -15.67 -0.46
N ILE A 824 -31.06 -16.36 -1.54
CA ILE A 824 -32.42 -16.86 -1.81
C ILE A 824 -32.43 -18.35 -1.44
N GLY A 825 -33.49 -18.79 -0.78
CA GLY A 825 -33.66 -20.19 -0.39
C GLY A 825 -32.94 -20.61 0.88
N LEU A 826 -32.37 -19.66 1.64
CA LEU A 826 -31.79 -19.97 2.94
C LEU A 826 -32.89 -20.48 3.88
N SER A 827 -32.74 -21.72 4.37
CA SER A 827 -33.73 -22.38 5.24
C SER A 827 -33.27 -22.49 6.68
N ARG A 828 -31.96 -22.63 6.91
CA ARG A 828 -31.35 -22.66 8.25
C ARG A 828 -29.91 -22.17 8.21
N LEU A 829 -29.47 -21.57 9.29
CA LEU A 829 -28.07 -21.27 9.62
C LEU A 829 -27.85 -21.34 11.14
N GLU A 830 -26.60 -21.49 11.55
CA GLU A 830 -26.15 -21.58 12.94
C GLU A 830 -25.04 -20.55 13.18
N ILE A 831 -25.32 -19.52 13.96
CA ILE A 831 -24.36 -18.44 14.23
C ILE A 831 -23.54 -18.82 15.48
N PRO A 832 -22.22 -19.03 15.38
CA PRO A 832 -21.39 -19.33 16.54
C PRO A 832 -21.19 -18.06 17.39
N LEU A 833 -21.71 -18.06 18.62
CA LEU A 833 -21.64 -16.88 19.51
C LEU A 833 -20.83 -17.12 20.77
N ILE A 834 -20.88 -18.33 21.32
CA ILE A 834 -20.22 -18.73 22.57
C ILE A 834 -19.48 -20.05 22.33
N ASP A 835 -18.23 -20.14 22.79
CA ASP A 835 -17.47 -21.40 22.81
C ASP A 835 -17.34 -21.94 24.23
N ASP A 836 -18.40 -22.64 24.64
CA ASP A 836 -18.56 -23.29 25.94
C ASP A 836 -17.41 -24.25 26.32
N ALA A 837 -16.69 -24.82 25.34
CA ALA A 837 -15.53 -25.69 25.57
C ALA A 837 -14.38 -24.99 26.31
N TRP A 838 -14.39 -23.66 26.38
CA TRP A 838 -13.38 -22.88 27.09
C TRP A 838 -13.92 -22.19 28.34
N GLY A 839 -15.08 -22.62 28.83
CA GLY A 839 -15.71 -22.03 30.02
C GLY A 839 -16.31 -20.64 29.75
N GLU A 840 -16.68 -20.34 28.51
CA GLU A 840 -17.42 -19.12 28.20
C GLU A 840 -18.88 -19.26 28.67
N GLU A 841 -19.36 -18.24 29.37
CA GLU A 841 -20.72 -18.21 29.92
C GLU A 841 -21.78 -17.88 28.85
N PRO A 842 -23.00 -18.44 28.94
CA PRO A 842 -24.12 -18.08 28.10
C PRO A 842 -24.36 -16.56 28.06
N GLY A 843 -24.82 -16.06 26.91
CA GLY A 843 -25.07 -14.64 26.68
C GLY A 843 -26.51 -14.34 26.31
N VAL A 844 -26.90 -13.08 26.46
CA VAL A 844 -28.18 -12.55 25.96
C VAL A 844 -27.90 -11.66 24.76
N TYR A 845 -28.64 -11.84 23.67
CA TYR A 845 -28.36 -11.20 22.39
C TYR A 845 -29.59 -10.54 21.75
N THR A 846 -29.32 -9.45 21.05
CA THR A 846 -30.19 -8.85 20.04
C THR A 846 -29.81 -9.39 18.66
N LEU A 847 -30.79 -9.84 17.88
CA LEU A 847 -30.64 -10.27 16.49
C LEU A 847 -31.38 -9.31 15.56
N ARG A 848 -30.71 -8.86 14.49
CA ARG A 848 -31.32 -8.11 13.38
C ARG A 848 -31.15 -8.86 12.07
N LEU A 849 -32.24 -8.95 11.32
CA LEU A 849 -32.28 -9.58 9.99
C LEU A 849 -32.74 -8.55 8.96
N GLY A 850 -31.96 -8.37 7.90
CA GLY A 850 -32.24 -7.43 6.82
C GLY A 850 -32.77 -8.09 5.55
N PHE A 851 -33.79 -7.47 4.96
CA PHE A 851 -34.51 -7.98 3.80
C PHE A 851 -34.73 -6.88 2.75
N ASN A 852 -34.57 -7.23 1.49
CA ASN A 852 -34.97 -6.43 0.34
C ASN A 852 -35.54 -7.36 -0.74
N ALA A 853 -36.80 -7.14 -1.11
CA ALA A 853 -37.45 -7.95 -2.13
C ALA A 853 -36.93 -7.59 -3.54
N PRO A 854 -36.61 -8.58 -4.39
CA PRO A 854 -36.21 -8.35 -5.78
C PRO A 854 -37.22 -7.52 -6.57
N LEU A 855 -36.73 -6.77 -7.56
CA LEU A 855 -37.59 -6.06 -8.50
C LEU A 855 -38.50 -7.06 -9.23
N GLY A 856 -39.82 -6.86 -9.13
CA GLY A 856 -40.84 -7.70 -9.75
C GLY A 856 -41.57 -8.65 -8.79
N ASP A 857 -41.08 -8.82 -7.55
CA ASP A 857 -41.82 -9.54 -6.50
C ASP A 857 -43.15 -8.84 -6.19
N ARG A 858 -44.19 -9.63 -5.91
CA ARG A 858 -45.56 -9.17 -5.60
C ARG A 858 -45.96 -9.57 -4.19
N THR A 859 -46.96 -8.86 -3.64
CA THR A 859 -47.59 -9.23 -2.37
C THR A 859 -48.11 -10.68 -2.41
N GLU A 860 -48.00 -11.38 -1.28
CA GLU A 860 -48.33 -12.79 -1.05
C GLU A 860 -47.52 -13.81 -1.88
N GLN A 861 -46.55 -13.36 -2.68
CA GLN A 861 -45.70 -14.25 -3.48
C GLN A 861 -44.61 -14.91 -2.64
N ARG A 862 -43.86 -14.12 -1.86
CA ARG A 862 -42.75 -14.58 -1.03
C ARG A 862 -43.11 -14.43 0.45
N VAL A 863 -43.69 -15.47 1.02
CA VAL A 863 -44.18 -15.48 2.40
C VAL A 863 -43.48 -16.58 3.20
N PHE A 864 -42.88 -16.23 4.33
CA PHE A 864 -42.17 -17.19 5.18
C PHE A 864 -42.22 -16.80 6.66
N SER A 865 -41.97 -17.76 7.54
CA SER A 865 -41.89 -17.55 9.00
C SER A 865 -40.44 -17.59 9.47
N ILE A 866 -40.12 -16.90 10.56
CA ILE A 866 -38.79 -16.89 11.18
C ILE A 866 -38.87 -17.68 12.48
N LYS A 867 -37.98 -18.67 12.62
CA LYS A 867 -37.77 -19.39 13.89
C LYS A 867 -36.38 -19.11 14.45
N LEU A 868 -36.31 -18.96 15.77
CA LEU A 868 -35.07 -18.85 16.53
C LEU A 868 -35.00 -19.99 17.54
N GLN A 869 -33.94 -20.78 17.50
CA GLN A 869 -33.75 -21.96 18.37
C GLN A 869 -34.99 -22.88 18.38
N GLY A 870 -35.55 -23.15 17.19
CA GLY A 870 -36.75 -23.98 17.00
C GLY A 870 -38.10 -23.29 17.28
N ASN A 871 -38.11 -22.13 17.94
CA ASN A 871 -39.33 -21.41 18.29
C ASN A 871 -39.74 -20.43 17.18
N THR A 872 -41.00 -20.44 16.76
CA THR A 872 -41.49 -19.48 15.75
C THR A 872 -41.70 -18.11 16.39
N ILE A 873 -40.87 -17.14 16.01
CA ILE A 873 -40.88 -15.78 16.58
C ILE A 873 -41.66 -14.80 15.69
N LEU A 874 -41.68 -15.04 14.37
CA LEU A 874 -42.48 -14.25 13.42
C LEU A 874 -43.15 -15.19 12.41
N LYS A 875 -44.46 -15.03 12.20
CA LYS A 875 -45.24 -15.82 11.24
C LYS A 875 -45.56 -15.00 9.99
N ASN A 876 -45.52 -15.64 8.83
CA ASN A 876 -46.01 -15.10 7.55
C ASN A 876 -45.47 -13.70 7.19
N LEU A 877 -44.16 -13.49 7.32
CA LEU A 877 -43.49 -12.29 6.82
C LEU A 877 -43.63 -12.22 5.29
N ASP A 878 -44.21 -11.13 4.81
CA ASP A 878 -44.24 -10.70 3.42
C ASP A 878 -43.51 -9.36 3.31
N ILE A 879 -42.35 -9.38 2.67
CA ILE A 879 -41.46 -8.21 2.57
C ILE A 879 -42.12 -7.08 1.77
N ILE A 880 -42.81 -7.40 0.66
CA ILE A 880 -43.46 -6.39 -0.20
C ILE A 880 -44.59 -5.72 0.56
N LYS A 881 -45.40 -6.50 1.29
CA LYS A 881 -46.51 -5.99 2.08
C LYS A 881 -46.05 -5.03 3.16
N GLU A 882 -44.95 -5.34 3.83
CA GLU A 882 -44.42 -4.52 4.91
C GLU A 882 -43.70 -3.28 4.40
N ALA A 883 -42.89 -3.42 3.36
CA ALA A 883 -42.12 -2.31 2.80
C ALA A 883 -43.00 -1.34 1.97
N GLY A 884 -44.18 -1.78 1.53
CA GLY A 884 -45.05 -1.04 0.63
C GLY A 884 -44.58 -1.01 -0.83
N GLY A 885 -43.69 -1.93 -1.22
CA GLY A 885 -43.14 -2.05 -2.58
C GLY A 885 -41.83 -2.83 -2.64
N ALA A 886 -41.40 -3.20 -3.84
CA ALA A 886 -40.07 -3.78 -4.08
C ALA A 886 -38.97 -2.70 -3.97
N ASN A 887 -37.71 -3.12 -3.82
CA ASN A 887 -36.54 -2.23 -3.69
C ASN A 887 -36.57 -1.29 -2.47
N LYS A 888 -37.25 -1.73 -1.40
CA LYS A 888 -37.38 -1.04 -0.12
C LYS A 888 -36.92 -1.97 1.00
N VAL A 889 -36.18 -1.44 1.96
CA VAL A 889 -35.63 -2.24 3.05
C VAL A 889 -36.69 -2.62 4.10
N VAL A 890 -36.57 -3.83 4.64
CA VAL A 890 -37.26 -4.28 5.85
C VAL A 890 -36.21 -4.85 6.81
N ILE A 891 -36.20 -4.37 8.06
CA ILE A 891 -35.30 -4.86 9.10
C ILE A 891 -36.14 -5.38 10.27
N LYS A 892 -35.88 -6.63 10.68
CA LYS A 892 -36.52 -7.25 11.84
C LYS A 892 -35.53 -7.37 12.98
N GLU A 893 -35.89 -6.82 14.14
CA GLU A 893 -35.10 -6.87 15.36
C GLU A 893 -35.79 -7.76 16.42
N PHE A 894 -35.01 -8.61 17.08
CA PHE A 894 -35.43 -9.51 18.14
C PHE A 894 -34.48 -9.39 19.32
N ASN A 895 -34.99 -9.05 20.51
CA ASN A 895 -34.20 -8.80 21.72
C ASN A 895 -34.33 -9.94 22.74
N GLY A 896 -33.40 -10.02 23.70
CA GLY A 896 -33.49 -10.93 24.85
C GLY A 896 -33.22 -12.41 24.53
N ILE A 897 -32.50 -12.70 23.44
CA ILE A 897 -32.26 -14.07 22.98
C ILE A 897 -31.15 -14.70 23.82
N LYS A 898 -31.48 -15.68 24.66
CA LYS A 898 -30.49 -16.45 25.42
C LYS A 898 -29.81 -17.47 24.52
N VAL A 899 -28.48 -17.48 24.50
CA VAL A 899 -27.67 -18.38 23.69
C VAL A 899 -26.56 -18.99 24.54
N GLU A 900 -26.48 -20.32 24.53
CA GLU A 900 -25.47 -21.11 25.26
C GLU A 900 -24.24 -21.43 24.42
N ASN A 901 -24.39 -21.59 23.09
CA ASN A 901 -23.30 -21.91 22.16
C ASN A 901 -23.55 -21.27 20.78
N VAL A 902 -24.50 -21.82 20.02
CA VAL A 902 -24.89 -21.33 18.68
C VAL A 902 -26.30 -20.75 18.68
N LEU A 903 -26.53 -19.69 17.90
CA LEU A 903 -27.86 -19.18 17.61
C LEU A 903 -28.37 -19.76 16.28
N ALA A 904 -29.29 -20.72 16.36
CA ALA A 904 -29.95 -21.29 15.19
C ALA A 904 -31.06 -20.36 14.67
N VAL A 905 -31.00 -19.99 13.40
CA VAL A 905 -32.02 -19.19 12.70
C VAL A 905 -32.58 -20.01 11.54
N GLU A 906 -33.91 -20.12 11.46
CA GLU A 906 -34.59 -20.82 10.37
C GLU A 906 -35.59 -19.89 9.66
N LEU A 907 -35.60 -19.94 8.33
CA LEU A 907 -36.58 -19.26 7.49
C LEU A 907 -37.46 -20.34 6.82
N VAL A 908 -38.72 -20.40 7.22
CA VAL A 908 -39.65 -21.46 6.81
C VAL A 908 -40.65 -20.90 5.82
N SER A 909 -40.48 -21.25 4.55
CA SER A 909 -41.42 -20.93 3.47
C SER A 909 -42.86 -21.35 3.83
N LYS A 910 -43.84 -20.56 3.40
CA LYS A 910 -45.26 -20.92 3.47
C LYS A 910 -45.56 -22.18 2.64
N ASP A 911 -44.93 -22.29 1.47
CA ASP A 911 -45.02 -23.46 0.59
C ASP A 911 -43.94 -24.48 0.95
N SER A 912 -44.27 -25.78 0.94
CA SER A 912 -43.35 -26.87 1.30
C SER A 912 -42.24 -27.13 0.27
N ASN A 913 -42.46 -26.74 -0.98
CA ASN A 913 -41.49 -26.84 -2.07
C ASN A 913 -41.53 -25.55 -2.92
N PRO A 914 -41.03 -24.43 -2.40
CA PRO A 914 -41.20 -23.13 -3.04
C PRO A 914 -40.35 -23.02 -4.31
N THR A 915 -40.84 -22.29 -5.31
CA THR A 915 -39.99 -21.80 -6.41
C THR A 915 -39.03 -20.72 -5.91
N ILE A 916 -38.02 -20.34 -6.71
CA ILE A 916 -37.09 -19.22 -6.41
C ILE A 916 -37.86 -17.94 -6.04
N SER A 917 -39.02 -17.71 -6.65
CA SER A 917 -39.83 -16.53 -6.43
C SER A 917 -40.69 -16.57 -5.16
N GLN A 918 -40.86 -17.75 -4.56
CA GLN A 918 -41.63 -17.98 -3.32
C GLN A 918 -40.72 -18.21 -2.10
N ALA A 919 -39.48 -18.64 -2.32
CA ALA A 919 -38.56 -19.01 -1.26
C ALA A 919 -38.14 -17.83 -0.37
N PRO A 920 -37.69 -18.03 0.87
CA PRO A 920 -37.16 -16.94 1.68
C PRO A 920 -35.99 -16.22 0.98
N ILE A 921 -35.87 -14.92 1.21
CA ILE A 921 -34.68 -14.14 0.84
C ILE A 921 -34.19 -13.45 2.11
N ILE A 922 -32.87 -13.24 2.23
CA ILE A 922 -32.25 -12.49 3.32
C ILE A 922 -30.95 -11.86 2.82
N ASN A 923 -30.65 -10.64 3.27
CA ASN A 923 -29.50 -9.87 2.82
C ASN A 923 -28.40 -9.79 3.87
N PHE A 924 -28.74 -9.48 5.12
CA PHE A 924 -27.75 -9.38 6.20
C PHE A 924 -28.26 -9.93 7.54
N ILE A 925 -27.30 -10.24 8.41
CA ILE A 925 -27.52 -10.65 9.80
C ILE A 925 -26.63 -9.79 10.69
N GLU A 926 -27.18 -9.24 11.77
CA GLU A 926 -26.41 -8.54 12.80
C GLU A 926 -26.80 -9.08 14.18
N VAL A 927 -25.80 -9.45 14.97
CA VAL A 927 -25.97 -9.97 16.34
C VAL A 927 -25.21 -9.08 17.30
N LEU A 928 -25.87 -8.58 18.34
CA LEU A 928 -25.26 -7.76 19.40
C LEU A 928 -25.49 -8.41 20.76
N ARG A 929 -24.47 -8.51 21.60
CA ARG A 929 -24.61 -9.00 22.97
C ARG A 929 -25.16 -7.89 23.87
N GLU A 930 -26.18 -8.18 24.67
CA GLU A 930 -26.87 -7.22 25.55
C GLU A 930 -26.18 -7.09 26.92
N ASP A 931 -25.59 -8.17 27.43
CA ASP A 931 -25.01 -8.25 28.77
C ASP A 931 -23.49 -7.93 28.81
N VAL A 932 -23.03 -7.01 27.96
CA VAL A 932 -21.61 -6.69 27.75
C VAL A 932 -20.85 -6.33 29.04
N ALA A 933 -21.50 -5.69 30.01
CA ALA A 933 -20.89 -5.28 31.28
C ALA A 933 -20.44 -6.47 32.15
N LYS A 934 -20.94 -7.69 31.91
CA LYS A 934 -20.48 -8.91 32.60
C LYS A 934 -19.23 -9.53 31.99
N ILE A 935 -18.75 -8.99 30.86
CA ILE A 935 -17.59 -9.49 30.11
C ILE A 935 -16.30 -8.76 30.53
N SER A 936 -16.38 -7.70 31.35
CA SER A 936 -15.21 -6.94 31.79
C SER A 936 -14.61 -7.47 33.09
N GLU A 937 -13.42 -8.06 33.00
CA GLU A 937 -12.18 -7.48 33.51
C GLU A 937 -11.00 -8.26 32.92
N ILE A 938 -10.14 -7.54 32.18
CA ILE A 938 -8.79 -8.03 31.88
C ILE A 938 -8.05 -7.88 33.21
N SER A 939 -7.59 -8.98 33.81
CA SER A 939 -6.52 -8.88 34.79
C SER A 939 -5.34 -8.23 34.07
N GLU A 940 -4.86 -7.07 34.56
CA GLU A 940 -3.64 -6.49 34.04
C GLU A 940 -2.55 -7.57 33.97
N PRO A 941 -1.77 -7.65 32.89
CA PRO A 941 -0.72 -8.64 32.78
C PRO A 941 0.16 -8.53 34.02
N LEU A 942 0.26 -9.63 34.77
CA LEU A 942 1.09 -9.68 35.96
C LEU A 942 2.50 -9.21 35.60
N SER A 943 3.06 -8.33 36.44
CA SER A 943 4.44 -7.91 36.27
C SER A 943 5.36 -9.14 36.27
N PRO A 944 6.37 -9.21 35.38
CA PRO A 944 7.28 -10.35 35.34
C PRO A 944 7.89 -10.61 36.71
N ILE A 945 7.85 -11.88 37.13
CA ILE A 945 8.46 -12.28 38.40
C ILE A 945 9.89 -12.75 38.19
N THR A 946 10.71 -12.70 39.24
CA THR A 946 12.07 -13.23 39.17
C THR A 946 12.04 -14.76 39.07
N LYS A 947 13.09 -15.34 38.46
CA LYS A 947 13.27 -16.80 38.39
C LYS A 947 13.17 -17.46 39.77
N SER A 948 13.82 -16.88 40.78
CA SER A 948 13.82 -17.41 42.16
C SER A 948 12.44 -17.37 42.81
N TYR A 949 11.65 -16.32 42.56
CA TYR A 949 10.29 -16.23 43.10
C TYR A 949 9.35 -17.24 42.42
N ALA A 950 9.46 -17.41 41.11
CA ALA A 950 8.72 -18.44 40.37
C ALA A 950 9.04 -19.87 40.87
N GLU A 951 10.30 -20.18 41.16
CA GLU A 951 10.72 -21.46 41.74
C GLU A 951 10.13 -21.70 43.14
N ALA A 952 10.06 -20.65 43.97
CA ALA A 952 9.42 -20.71 45.29
C ALA A 952 7.92 -21.01 45.17
N LEU A 953 7.22 -20.31 44.29
CA LEU A 953 5.79 -20.54 44.01
C LEU A 953 5.52 -21.96 43.53
N LEU A 954 6.35 -22.52 42.64
CA LEU A 954 6.22 -23.92 42.19
C LEU A 954 6.39 -24.92 43.34
N LYS A 955 7.31 -24.66 44.28
CA LYS A 955 7.52 -25.52 45.46
C LYS A 955 6.30 -25.47 46.39
N GLU A 956 5.79 -24.28 46.67
CA GLU A 956 4.58 -24.09 47.47
C GLU A 956 3.36 -24.72 46.80
N ALA A 957 3.21 -24.58 45.48
CA ALA A 957 2.11 -25.19 44.71
C ALA A 957 2.11 -26.72 44.88
N LYS A 958 3.28 -27.36 44.82
CA LYS A 958 3.44 -28.80 45.07
C LYS A 958 3.09 -29.18 46.52
N THR A 959 3.49 -28.37 47.51
CA THR A 959 3.11 -28.59 48.92
C THR A 959 1.59 -28.52 49.11
N GLU A 960 0.92 -27.53 48.53
CA GLU A 960 -0.53 -27.40 48.61
C GLU A 960 -1.27 -28.52 47.87
N PHE A 961 -0.73 -28.98 46.74
CA PHE A 961 -1.24 -30.16 46.01
C PHE A 961 -1.22 -31.42 46.88
N ILE A 962 -0.12 -31.69 47.59
CA ILE A 962 0.02 -32.84 48.50
C ILE A 962 -1.00 -32.75 49.66
N LYS A 963 -1.28 -31.53 50.15
CA LYS A 963 -2.32 -31.27 51.15
C LYS A 963 -3.75 -31.35 50.61
N LYS A 964 -3.93 -31.67 49.31
CA LYS A 964 -5.22 -31.65 48.59
C LYS A 964 -5.91 -30.28 48.56
N ASN A 965 -5.14 -29.20 48.75
CA ASN A 965 -5.63 -27.83 48.59
C ASN A 965 -5.46 -27.40 47.12
N TYR A 966 -6.31 -27.97 46.25
CA TYR A 966 -6.15 -27.83 44.80
C TYR A 966 -6.35 -26.39 44.31
N THR A 967 -7.24 -25.60 44.92
CA THR A 967 -7.44 -24.19 44.57
C THR A 967 -6.17 -23.37 44.80
N ASN A 968 -5.60 -23.42 46.01
CA ASN A 968 -4.40 -22.66 46.36
C ASN A 968 -3.14 -23.15 45.62
N SER A 969 -3.11 -24.44 45.26
CA SER A 969 -2.08 -25.01 44.37
C SER A 969 -2.21 -24.43 42.96
N LEU A 970 -3.44 -24.36 42.44
CA LEU A 970 -3.73 -23.87 41.11
C LEU A 970 -3.44 -22.38 40.95
N ASP A 971 -3.80 -21.55 41.94
CA ASP A 971 -3.52 -20.12 41.94
C ASP A 971 -2.01 -19.84 41.75
N LYS A 972 -1.16 -20.63 42.42
CA LYS A 972 0.30 -20.51 42.29
C LYS A 972 0.79 -20.95 40.91
N TYR A 973 0.25 -22.03 40.36
CA TYR A 973 0.59 -22.44 39.00
C TYR A 973 0.17 -21.39 37.96
N HIS A 974 -1.00 -20.75 38.14
CA HIS A 974 -1.44 -19.64 37.27
C HIS A 974 -0.46 -18.46 37.32
N ILE A 975 -0.07 -18.01 38.53
CA ILE A 975 0.92 -16.92 38.67
C ILE A 975 2.24 -17.26 37.95
N VAL A 976 2.73 -18.49 38.08
CA VAL A 976 3.97 -18.93 37.41
C VAL A 976 3.80 -18.97 35.90
N LEU A 977 2.68 -19.49 35.39
CA LEU A 977 2.41 -19.52 33.94
C LEU A 977 2.39 -18.11 33.34
N ASP A 978 1.72 -17.18 34.02
CA ASP A 978 1.49 -15.83 33.54
C ASP A 978 2.78 -14.98 33.61
N ALA A 979 3.54 -15.07 34.71
CA ALA A 979 4.60 -14.10 35.01
C ALA A 979 6.04 -14.65 34.98
N ALA A 980 6.27 -15.96 34.91
CA ALA A 980 7.63 -16.50 34.99
C ALA A 980 8.48 -16.16 33.75
N PRO A 981 9.79 -15.91 33.92
CA PRO A 981 10.66 -15.50 32.81
C PRO A 981 11.18 -16.67 31.98
N SER A 982 11.02 -17.92 32.45
CA SER A 982 11.56 -19.12 31.82
C SER A 982 10.47 -20.06 31.31
N VAL A 983 10.64 -20.52 30.07
CA VAL A 983 9.79 -21.53 29.43
C VAL A 983 9.70 -22.81 30.27
N ASN A 984 10.82 -23.26 30.87
CA ASN A 984 10.84 -24.47 31.69
C ASN A 984 9.94 -24.32 32.93
N LEU A 985 9.96 -23.16 33.60
CA LEU A 985 9.12 -22.92 34.77
C LEU A 985 7.64 -22.90 34.41
N LYS A 986 7.30 -22.30 33.27
CA LYS A 986 5.93 -22.32 32.73
C LYS A 986 5.47 -23.75 32.38
N GLN A 987 6.35 -24.58 31.81
CA GLN A 987 6.04 -26.00 31.57
C GLN A 987 5.75 -26.75 32.88
N GLN A 988 6.55 -26.55 33.93
CA GLN A 988 6.30 -27.18 35.23
C GLN A 988 4.96 -26.73 35.84
N ALA A 989 4.58 -25.46 35.65
CA ALA A 989 3.26 -24.98 36.06
C ALA A 989 2.13 -25.68 35.29
N LEU A 990 2.24 -25.80 33.96
CA LEU A 990 1.27 -26.52 33.13
C LEU A 990 1.16 -28.01 33.52
N GLU A 991 2.26 -28.68 33.86
CA GLU A 991 2.23 -30.06 34.36
C GLU A 991 1.48 -30.18 35.69
N GLY A 992 1.68 -29.22 36.59
CA GLY A 992 0.91 -29.10 37.84
C GLY A 992 -0.58 -28.90 37.57
N MET A 993 -0.93 -28.00 36.64
CA MET A 993 -2.30 -27.74 36.22
C MET A 993 -2.96 -28.98 35.59
N ALA A 994 -2.23 -29.73 34.74
CA ALA A 994 -2.72 -30.97 34.13
C ALA A 994 -2.99 -32.06 35.17
N SER A 995 -2.20 -32.10 36.24
CA SER A 995 -2.39 -33.05 37.35
C SER A 995 -3.66 -32.75 38.18
N ILE A 996 -4.13 -31.49 38.18
CA ILE A 996 -5.38 -31.07 38.83
C ILE A 996 -6.57 -31.24 37.86
N GLY A 997 -6.40 -30.81 36.60
CA GLY A 997 -7.44 -30.90 35.57
C GLY A 997 -8.69 -30.06 35.88
N SER A 998 -8.52 -28.86 36.45
CA SER A 998 -9.63 -27.95 36.80
C SER A 998 -10.07 -27.06 35.62
N PRO A 999 -11.38 -26.90 35.37
CA PRO A 999 -11.93 -25.92 34.41
C PRO A 999 -11.48 -24.48 34.65
N ASP A 1000 -11.09 -24.11 35.86
CA ASP A 1000 -10.59 -22.75 36.19
C ASP A 1000 -9.34 -22.36 35.38
N SER A 1001 -8.65 -23.35 34.83
CA SER A 1001 -7.48 -23.15 33.97
C SER A 1001 -7.82 -22.83 32.51
N LEU A 1002 -9.06 -23.05 32.05
CA LEU A 1002 -9.44 -22.94 30.62
C LEU A 1002 -9.11 -21.57 30.04
N SER A 1003 -9.43 -20.50 30.78
CA SER A 1003 -9.16 -19.13 30.37
C SER A 1003 -7.66 -18.83 30.18
N ARG A 1004 -6.78 -19.44 30.98
CA ARG A 1004 -5.32 -19.27 30.88
C ARG A 1004 -4.74 -20.09 29.73
N ILE A 1005 -5.14 -21.36 29.63
CA ILE A 1005 -4.60 -22.26 28.60
C ILE A 1005 -5.18 -21.99 27.20
N ALA A 1006 -6.29 -21.26 27.09
CA ALA A 1006 -6.90 -20.89 25.82
C ALA A 1006 -5.91 -20.16 24.89
N ALA A 1007 -5.02 -19.34 25.43
CA ALA A 1007 -4.00 -18.63 24.64
C ALA A 1007 -2.96 -19.57 23.98
N TYR A 1008 -2.81 -20.80 24.50
CA TYR A 1008 -1.84 -21.79 24.02
C TYR A 1008 -2.48 -22.90 23.17
N CYS A 1009 -3.79 -23.13 23.36
CA CYS A 1009 -4.49 -24.30 22.81
C CYS A 1009 -5.60 -23.95 21.82
N ARG A 1010 -6.14 -22.73 21.83
CA ARG A 1010 -7.05 -22.33 20.74
C ARG A 1010 -6.20 -22.20 19.49
N ASP A 1011 -6.60 -22.91 18.43
CA ASP A 1011 -6.10 -22.65 17.09
C ASP A 1011 -6.60 -21.26 16.68
N THR A 1012 -5.84 -20.26 17.10
CA THR A 1012 -6.01 -18.88 16.67
C THR A 1012 -5.14 -18.66 15.45
N ALA A 1013 -5.09 -19.65 14.54
CA ALA A 1013 -4.37 -19.73 13.28
C ALA A 1013 -3.61 -18.43 12.98
N PRO A 1014 -2.38 -18.30 13.49
CA PRO A 1014 -1.65 -17.06 13.36
C PRO A 1014 -1.17 -17.02 11.93
N ILE A 1015 -1.88 -16.28 11.09
CA ILE A 1015 -1.30 -15.91 9.80
C ILE A 1015 -0.02 -15.09 10.07
N LEU A 1016 0.17 -14.54 11.27
CA LEU A 1016 1.29 -13.68 11.60
C LEU A 1016 1.84 -13.94 13.02
N TRP A 1017 2.93 -14.71 13.09
CA TRP A 1017 3.59 -15.09 14.34
C TRP A 1017 4.18 -13.91 15.12
N ASN A 1018 3.82 -13.80 16.40
CA ASN A 1018 4.49 -12.93 17.35
C ASN A 1018 5.81 -13.55 17.82
N TYR A 1019 6.88 -12.74 17.94
CA TYR A 1019 8.16 -13.20 18.48
C TYR A 1019 8.02 -13.62 19.96
N LYS A 1020 6.99 -13.10 20.65
CA LYS A 1020 6.62 -13.44 22.03
C LYS A 1020 5.64 -14.61 22.15
N GLU A 1021 5.23 -15.26 21.04
CA GLU A 1021 4.35 -16.43 21.14
C GLU A 1021 5.03 -17.56 21.94
N PRO A 1022 4.23 -18.38 22.65
CA PRO A 1022 4.76 -19.53 23.35
C PRO A 1022 5.51 -20.46 22.41
N LYS A 1023 6.66 -20.98 22.85
CA LYS A 1023 7.33 -22.06 22.13
C LYS A 1023 6.40 -23.27 22.02
N GLN A 1024 6.53 -24.07 20.96
CA GLN A 1024 5.66 -25.21 20.67
C GLN A 1024 5.54 -26.19 21.85
N GLU A 1025 6.57 -26.28 22.69
CA GLU A 1025 6.54 -27.11 23.89
C GLU A 1025 5.50 -26.63 24.93
N LEU A 1026 5.26 -25.32 25.06
CA LEU A 1026 4.21 -24.78 25.93
C LEU A 1026 2.83 -25.09 25.38
N ASN A 1027 2.62 -24.97 24.07
CA ASN A 1027 1.36 -25.35 23.41
C ASN A 1027 1.03 -26.82 23.68
N ASN A 1028 2.03 -27.69 23.49
CA ASN A 1028 1.90 -29.12 23.77
C ASN A 1028 1.52 -29.39 25.24
N LYS A 1029 2.15 -28.70 26.20
CA LYS A 1029 1.86 -28.87 27.63
C LYS A 1029 0.49 -28.33 28.03
N ALA A 1030 0.08 -27.20 27.47
CA ALA A 1030 -1.24 -26.65 27.68
C ALA A 1030 -2.33 -27.58 27.09
N ALA A 1031 -2.05 -28.26 25.98
CA ALA A 1031 -2.95 -29.26 25.41
C ALA A 1031 -3.09 -30.48 26.33
N GLU A 1032 -2.04 -30.88 27.06
CA GLU A 1032 -2.15 -31.91 28.12
C GLU A 1032 -3.09 -31.46 29.25
N VAL A 1033 -3.06 -30.16 29.64
CA VAL A 1033 -4.02 -29.60 30.61
C VAL A 1033 -5.44 -29.69 30.06
N LEU A 1034 -5.67 -29.31 28.80
CA LEU A 1034 -6.99 -29.36 28.17
C LEU A 1034 -7.55 -30.79 28.14
N ILE A 1035 -6.72 -31.79 27.80
CA ILE A 1035 -7.08 -33.21 27.84
C ILE A 1035 -7.49 -33.64 29.25
N ALA A 1036 -6.76 -33.23 30.29
CA ALA A 1036 -7.09 -33.56 31.67
C ALA A 1036 -8.42 -32.94 32.10
N ILE A 1037 -8.68 -31.68 31.74
CA ILE A 1037 -9.97 -31.01 32.00
C ILE A 1037 -11.09 -31.72 31.24
N ALA A 1038 -10.87 -32.09 29.96
CA ALA A 1038 -11.85 -32.80 29.15
C ALA A 1038 -12.21 -34.16 29.74
N ALA A 1039 -11.22 -34.92 30.22
CA ALA A 1039 -11.44 -36.22 30.88
C ALA A 1039 -12.26 -36.09 32.18
N ASN A 1040 -12.04 -35.03 32.96
CA ASN A 1040 -12.87 -34.74 34.12
C ASN A 1040 -14.29 -34.29 33.72
N THR A 1041 -14.40 -33.46 32.68
CA THR A 1041 -15.67 -32.96 32.16
C THR A 1041 -16.53 -34.07 31.55
N ALA A 1042 -15.91 -35.10 30.94
CA ALA A 1042 -16.62 -36.23 30.35
C ALA A 1042 -17.50 -37.00 31.36
N LYS A 1043 -17.23 -36.86 32.66
CA LYS A 1043 -18.02 -37.45 33.75
C LYS A 1043 -19.39 -36.78 33.92
N SER A 1044 -19.52 -35.50 33.54
CA SER A 1044 -20.73 -34.70 33.69
C SER A 1044 -21.33 -34.21 32.38
N ASP A 1045 -20.50 -33.94 31.37
CA ASP A 1045 -20.91 -33.46 30.05
C ASP A 1045 -20.05 -34.08 28.94
N LYS A 1046 -20.59 -35.15 28.32
CA LYS A 1046 -19.92 -35.90 27.26
C LYS A 1046 -19.70 -35.05 26.00
N GLN A 1047 -20.65 -34.21 25.60
CA GLN A 1047 -20.56 -33.45 24.34
C GLN A 1047 -19.54 -32.33 24.44
N LYS A 1048 -19.52 -31.62 25.57
CA LYS A 1048 -18.50 -30.61 25.85
C LYS A 1048 -17.10 -31.21 25.90
N ALA A 1049 -16.93 -32.37 26.55
CA ALA A 1049 -15.65 -33.07 26.57
C ALA A 1049 -15.17 -33.46 25.17
N ILE A 1050 -16.07 -33.95 24.29
CA ILE A 1050 -15.73 -34.27 22.89
C ILE A 1050 -15.21 -33.03 22.16
N LYS A 1051 -15.87 -31.86 22.34
CA LYS A 1051 -15.43 -30.59 21.74
C LYS A 1051 -14.03 -30.19 22.24
N MET A 1052 -13.77 -30.34 23.54
CA MET A 1052 -12.45 -30.06 24.14
C MET A 1052 -11.36 -31.00 23.61
N PHE A 1053 -11.64 -32.30 23.46
CA PHE A 1053 -10.67 -33.24 22.88
C PHE A 1053 -10.37 -32.93 21.41
N LYS A 1054 -11.40 -32.56 20.62
CA LYS A 1054 -11.20 -32.11 19.23
C LYS A 1054 -10.32 -30.86 19.16
N ASN A 1055 -10.55 -29.88 20.04
CA ASN A 1055 -9.70 -28.69 20.14
C ASN A 1055 -8.25 -29.04 20.53
N ALA A 1056 -8.05 -30.03 21.40
CA ALA A 1056 -6.71 -30.50 21.76
C ALA A 1056 -5.99 -31.17 20.58
N LEU A 1057 -6.70 -31.92 19.72
CA LEU A 1057 -6.13 -32.58 18.55
C LEU A 1057 -5.56 -31.59 17.54
N ALA A 1058 -6.21 -30.45 17.33
CA ALA A 1058 -5.82 -29.45 16.33
C ALA A 1058 -4.41 -28.87 16.54
N ASN A 1059 -3.88 -28.90 17.78
CA ASN A 1059 -2.61 -28.25 18.16
C ASN A 1059 -1.59 -29.20 18.82
N ALA A 1060 -1.82 -30.51 18.75
CA ALA A 1060 -1.07 -31.50 19.50
C ALA A 1060 0.14 -32.07 18.72
N ASN A 1061 1.26 -32.29 19.41
CA ASN A 1061 2.29 -33.21 18.93
C ASN A 1061 1.79 -34.67 18.92
N GLU A 1062 2.55 -35.58 18.30
CA GLU A 1062 2.18 -36.99 18.15
C GLU A 1062 1.76 -37.68 19.47
N LYS A 1063 2.43 -37.37 20.57
CA LYS A 1063 2.15 -37.96 21.89
C LYS A 1063 0.83 -37.45 22.47
N THR A 1064 0.60 -36.14 22.43
CA THR A 1064 -0.62 -35.50 22.90
C THR A 1064 -1.80 -35.89 22.00
N TYR A 1065 -1.55 -36.02 20.70
CA TYR A 1065 -2.51 -36.49 19.70
C TYR A 1065 -3.02 -37.89 20.05
N LYS A 1066 -2.11 -38.85 20.26
CA LYS A 1066 -2.46 -40.23 20.66
C LYS A 1066 -3.35 -40.26 21.91
N LYS A 1067 -3.02 -39.48 22.95
CA LYS A 1067 -3.82 -39.40 24.18
C LYS A 1067 -5.23 -38.85 23.95
N ALA A 1068 -5.36 -37.75 23.19
CA ALA A 1068 -6.66 -37.15 22.88
C ALA A 1068 -7.51 -38.09 21.99
N PHE A 1069 -6.88 -38.72 21.01
CA PHE A 1069 -7.49 -39.69 20.10
C PHE A 1069 -8.01 -40.93 20.85
N GLU A 1070 -7.19 -41.54 21.71
CA GLU A 1070 -7.62 -42.66 22.57
C GLU A 1070 -8.79 -42.26 23.48
N SER A 1071 -8.77 -41.03 24.01
CA SER A 1071 -9.87 -40.51 24.84
C SER A 1071 -11.17 -40.34 24.06
N LEU A 1072 -11.12 -39.88 22.81
CA LEU A 1072 -12.28 -39.80 21.91
C LEU A 1072 -12.84 -41.17 21.54
N LYS A 1073 -11.95 -42.15 21.28
CA LYS A 1073 -12.34 -43.54 21.02
C LYS A 1073 -13.06 -44.16 22.22
N ASN A 1074 -12.57 -43.90 23.44
CA ASN A 1074 -13.22 -44.35 24.68
C ASN A 1074 -14.59 -43.68 24.92
N LEU A 1075 -14.92 -42.61 24.19
CA LEU A 1075 -16.22 -41.95 24.21
C LEU A 1075 -17.12 -42.34 23.03
N ASP A 1076 -16.78 -43.38 22.26
CA ASP A 1076 -17.50 -43.88 21.07
C ASP A 1076 -17.66 -42.84 19.94
N VAL A 1077 -16.71 -41.89 19.81
CA VAL A 1077 -16.72 -40.91 18.71
C VAL A 1077 -16.08 -41.52 17.48
N LYS A 1078 -16.82 -41.60 16.37
CA LYS A 1078 -16.23 -41.85 15.03
C LYS A 1078 -15.60 -40.57 14.51
N LEU A 1079 -14.30 -40.61 14.25
CA LEU A 1079 -13.59 -39.54 13.55
C LEU A 1079 -13.70 -39.76 12.04
N ASP A 1080 -13.49 -38.73 11.23
CA ASP A 1080 -13.55 -38.87 9.77
C ASP A 1080 -12.31 -39.62 9.23
N ASP A 1081 -12.42 -40.17 8.01
CA ASP A 1081 -11.36 -40.98 7.37
C ASP A 1081 -10.04 -40.22 7.14
N ALA A 1082 -10.04 -38.89 7.25
CA ALA A 1082 -8.86 -38.04 7.12
C ALA A 1082 -8.14 -37.82 8.45
N THR A 1083 -8.85 -37.87 9.57
CA THR A 1083 -8.30 -37.78 10.93
C THR A 1083 -7.83 -39.15 11.45
N ASP A 1084 -8.40 -40.24 10.91
CA ASP A 1084 -8.03 -41.63 11.22
C ASP A 1084 -6.79 -42.13 10.43
N LYS A 1085 -6.43 -41.45 9.34
CA LYS A 1085 -5.22 -41.68 8.53
C LYS A 1085 -4.07 -40.81 8.98
#